data_AF-A0A365L5N7-F1
#
_entry.id   AF-A0A365L5N7-F1
#
_cell.length_a   1.000
_cell.length_b   1.000
_cell.length_c   1.000
_cell.angle_alpha   90.00
_cell.angle_beta   90.00
_cell.angle_gamma   90.00
#
_symmetry.space_group_name_H-M   'P 1'
#
loop_
_entity.id
_entity.type
_entity.pdbx_description
1 polymer ?
#
loop_
_entity_poly.entity_id
_entity_poly.type
_entity_poly.pdbx_seq_one_letter_code
_entity_poly.pdbx_strand_id
1 'polypeptide(L)'
;MIGSRTLKRVRNYLIKKAEAERHYLTDEHLVFEFSLTNFLFFNEIHAEFWNNEERHPIDSELTEKDKLKVYIPLMLLETIETGATVKVFINNKAAWLTAHPSYKEGDFNESLLINERYLTTRVKKNLQISNRFSEFRFSNDEVFAEIEGAGYDRLEFGLDVSAVESGKPVEIYAFKNRQFIILHGVRDRVSGHIRLQDFSELSMGIWRLFVHMNDTLHPLRIDGHDMEAFTSLRHRIRPIRRGHSFYLEVRPNAVRPERMQIENLENGRFRISVGLLPEDEAAGAEYALLLDDQKSGRHETYPFVKQAGALRTEVPLEGLIGTLFAKRFFLLRQSEEPKVSQFLLDTEQLSQSTLRFGVIADSQHVKLRFYKRKDKSLGLKITRPKLRKAINDIDGFRVDGSIGSTDEFINATAYLLLEDRFSLESRQVPIHDNFRIDVEDWNLIGLKSKDKTIFDFFVVVETDSGEVIRKEKIKYRKADYKKDAFYSYRVLRDEEYNEHHFMFTTTPFNNLKIETFTVPADIRIPADVSVKDPNVWLVGERSNTAQDNGIVLFHWLRENTDIEAYYVIEGDSLDYEPIQHMKNVLVFGSPEHFEVAFRAGVLLCTHDIENILPYKPALGFFGYENTKKIFLQHGVLGRKNVEYHKRNYELPFDLFIVSSEPEKEAVVMEEMGYSDEEVAVTGLARFDRLVQNKKPRDILLMPTWRDWINTDEAFLASEYYLTYTNLIQNEKLLRLLDEHNINLNFYPHYRAQNYFQNGIHDMHERIKFIPLGSVTVQRLLIRHALLITDYSTVSFDFTLLDKPVVFYHFDAERFFRRGILRPIDETFVGGIASHEEELVSIIEDRILHDFANFNIDISGIIKYQDQDNCRRIYESVRGLLDGERVVDVVEGELDRV
;
A
#
# COMPACT_ATOMS: atom_id res chain seq x y z
N MET A 1 30.51 -15.74 -13.24
CA MET A 1 29.18 -15.19 -12.88
C MET A 1 28.40 -14.85 -14.15
N ILE A 2 27.41 -15.66 -14.51
CA ILE A 2 26.50 -15.34 -15.62
C ILE A 2 25.59 -14.22 -15.12
N GLY A 3 25.57 -13.07 -15.83
CA GLY A 3 24.83 -11.89 -15.39
C GLY A 3 23.32 -12.14 -15.21
N SER A 4 22.72 -11.49 -14.22
CA SER A 4 21.30 -11.66 -13.84
C SER A 4 20.30 -11.45 -14.99
N ARG A 5 20.65 -10.63 -15.99
CA ARG A 5 19.87 -10.44 -17.22
C ARG A 5 19.84 -11.68 -18.12
N THR A 6 20.94 -12.42 -18.19
CA THR A 6 21.07 -13.63 -18.99
C THR A 6 20.34 -14.78 -18.30
N LEU A 7 20.44 -14.89 -16.97
CA LEU A 7 19.64 -15.82 -16.15
C LEU A 7 18.13 -15.57 -16.28
N LYS A 8 17.69 -14.30 -16.31
CA LYS A 8 16.26 -13.96 -16.50
C LYS A 8 15.75 -14.34 -17.90
N ARG A 9 16.57 -14.19 -18.94
CA ARG A 9 16.23 -14.62 -20.32
C ARG A 9 16.16 -16.14 -20.45
N VAL A 10 17.10 -16.87 -19.83
CA VAL A 10 17.11 -18.35 -19.83
C VAL A 10 15.95 -18.91 -19.00
N ARG A 11 15.66 -18.33 -17.83
CA ARG A 11 14.50 -18.69 -16.99
C ARG A 11 13.17 -18.47 -17.71
N ASN A 12 13.04 -17.38 -18.49
CA ASN A 12 11.84 -17.14 -19.30
C ASN A 12 11.66 -18.13 -20.46
N TYR A 13 12.72 -18.81 -20.90
CA TYR A 13 12.68 -19.87 -21.92
C TYR A 13 12.32 -21.24 -21.33
N LEU A 14 12.52 -21.43 -20.02
CA LEU A 14 12.22 -22.66 -19.27
C LEU A 14 10.81 -22.71 -18.67
N ILE A 15 10.15 -21.57 -18.50
CA ILE A 15 8.78 -21.50 -17.99
C ILE A 15 7.82 -21.81 -19.15
N LYS A 16 7.20 -22.99 -19.09
CA LYS A 16 6.08 -23.35 -19.98
C LYS A 16 4.89 -22.42 -19.68
N LYS A 17 4.45 -21.67 -20.70
CA LYS A 17 3.36 -20.70 -20.59
C LYS A 17 2.10 -21.22 -21.26
N ALA A 18 0.98 -21.13 -20.57
CA ALA A 18 -0.34 -21.37 -21.15
C ALA A 18 -1.13 -20.05 -21.11
N GLU A 19 -1.57 -19.59 -22.27
CA GLU A 19 -2.25 -18.32 -22.45
C GLU A 19 -3.76 -18.58 -22.64
N ALA A 20 -4.59 -18.19 -21.67
CA ALA A 20 -6.04 -18.35 -21.75
C ALA A 20 -6.59 -17.48 -22.89
N GLU A 21 -7.34 -18.08 -23.81
CA GLU A 21 -7.90 -17.40 -24.99
C GLU A 21 -9.38 -17.05 -24.81
N ARG A 22 -10.13 -17.92 -24.13
CA ARG A 22 -11.54 -17.73 -23.76
C ARG A 22 -11.96 -18.73 -22.68
N HIS A 23 -13.14 -18.50 -22.11
CA HIS A 23 -13.86 -19.50 -21.33
C HIS A 23 -15.37 -19.44 -21.61
N TYR A 24 -16.10 -20.50 -21.28
CA TYR A 24 -17.56 -20.58 -21.41
C TYR A 24 -18.14 -21.63 -20.47
N LEU A 25 -19.43 -21.52 -20.18
CA LEU A 25 -20.18 -22.50 -19.41
C LEU A 25 -20.82 -23.53 -20.34
N THR A 26 -20.83 -24.79 -19.94
CA THR A 26 -21.70 -25.85 -20.46
C THR A 26 -22.67 -26.28 -19.37
N ASP A 27 -23.57 -27.22 -19.67
CA ASP A 27 -24.54 -27.75 -18.70
C ASP A 27 -23.85 -28.42 -17.48
N GLU A 28 -22.59 -28.86 -17.62
CA GLU A 28 -21.87 -29.61 -16.59
C GLU A 28 -20.53 -29.00 -16.18
N HIS A 29 -19.95 -28.10 -16.98
CA HIS A 29 -18.59 -27.61 -16.78
C HIS A 29 -18.41 -26.11 -17.07
N LEU A 30 -17.50 -25.47 -16.33
CA LEU A 30 -16.83 -24.25 -16.76
C LEU A 30 -15.56 -24.62 -17.52
N VAL A 31 -15.49 -24.26 -18.80
CA VAL A 31 -14.41 -24.68 -19.71
C VAL A 31 -13.49 -23.52 -20.01
N PHE A 32 -12.18 -23.71 -19.79
CA PHE A 32 -11.14 -22.77 -20.21
C PHE A 32 -10.34 -23.32 -21.39
N GLU A 33 -10.13 -22.48 -22.41
CA GLU A 33 -9.27 -22.81 -23.56
C GLU A 33 -7.97 -22.01 -23.49
N PHE A 34 -6.83 -22.70 -23.54
CA PHE A 34 -5.49 -22.14 -23.46
C PHE A 34 -4.69 -22.43 -24.73
N SER A 35 -3.90 -21.47 -25.19
CA SER A 35 -2.80 -21.71 -26.14
C SER A 35 -1.48 -21.94 -25.42
N LEU A 36 -0.69 -22.89 -25.91
CA LEU A 36 0.55 -23.34 -25.30
C LEU A 36 1.74 -22.79 -26.09
N THR A 37 2.50 -21.86 -25.51
CA THR A 37 3.67 -21.25 -26.18
C THR A 37 4.98 -21.91 -25.71
N ASN A 38 5.87 -22.25 -26.66
CA ASN A 38 7.15 -22.96 -26.44
C ASN A 38 7.01 -24.43 -26.00
N PHE A 39 6.10 -25.19 -26.63
CA PHE A 39 5.87 -26.60 -26.31
C PHE A 39 6.48 -27.55 -27.34
N LEU A 40 7.20 -28.57 -26.87
CA LEU A 40 7.72 -29.70 -27.65
C LEU A 40 6.86 -30.96 -27.45
N PHE A 41 6.94 -31.89 -28.41
CA PHE A 41 5.96 -32.95 -28.73
C PHE A 41 5.63 -34.04 -27.68
N PHE A 42 6.08 -33.96 -26.42
CA PHE A 42 5.76 -34.96 -25.40
C PHE A 42 5.62 -34.30 -24.03
N ASN A 43 4.39 -34.00 -23.62
CA ASN A 43 4.10 -33.50 -22.28
C ASN A 43 2.92 -34.23 -21.65
N GLU A 44 3.11 -34.74 -20.45
CA GLU A 44 2.02 -35.18 -19.57
C GLU A 44 1.37 -33.93 -18.96
N ILE A 45 0.09 -33.72 -19.26
CA ILE A 45 -0.67 -32.56 -18.78
C ILE A 45 -1.80 -33.08 -17.90
N HIS A 46 -1.93 -32.49 -16.72
CA HIS A 46 -3.10 -32.65 -15.87
C HIS A 46 -3.46 -31.31 -15.22
N ALA A 47 -4.68 -31.19 -14.74
CA ALA A 47 -5.14 -30.03 -14.00
C ALA A 47 -5.74 -30.43 -12.66
N GLU A 48 -5.62 -29.54 -11.69
CA GLU A 48 -6.13 -29.74 -10.34
C GLU A 48 -6.93 -28.51 -9.92
N PHE A 49 -8.05 -28.74 -9.24
CA PHE A 49 -8.86 -27.75 -8.56
C PHE A 49 -8.55 -27.76 -7.07
N TRP A 50 -8.12 -26.62 -6.53
CA TRP A 50 -7.69 -26.46 -5.14
C TRP A 50 -8.70 -25.55 -4.44
N ASN A 51 -9.37 -26.06 -3.43
CA ASN A 51 -10.30 -25.30 -2.59
C ASN A 51 -9.94 -25.54 -1.12
N ASN A 52 -9.49 -24.49 -0.42
CA ASN A 52 -8.88 -24.61 0.91
C ASN A 52 -7.74 -25.66 0.92
N GLU A 53 -7.83 -26.68 1.78
CA GLU A 53 -6.87 -27.79 1.85
C GLU A 53 -7.18 -28.92 0.86
N GLU A 54 -8.36 -28.93 0.25
CA GLU A 54 -8.80 -29.98 -0.66
C GLU A 54 -8.25 -29.82 -2.07
N ARG A 55 -7.88 -30.95 -2.68
CA ARG A 55 -7.34 -31.02 -4.04
C ARG A 55 -8.10 -32.07 -4.84
N HIS A 56 -8.73 -31.63 -5.91
CA HIS A 56 -9.53 -32.46 -6.79
C HIS A 56 -8.88 -32.50 -8.18
N PRO A 57 -8.54 -33.68 -8.73
CA PRO A 57 -8.13 -33.78 -10.12
C PRO A 57 -9.30 -33.36 -11.02
N ILE A 58 -9.02 -32.57 -12.05
CA ILE A 58 -10.03 -32.13 -13.02
C ILE A 58 -9.59 -32.45 -14.44
N ASP A 59 -10.57 -32.70 -15.31
CA ASP A 59 -10.29 -33.14 -16.66
C ASP A 59 -9.60 -32.06 -17.50
N SER A 60 -8.65 -32.50 -18.31
CA SER A 60 -7.95 -31.63 -19.26
C SER A 60 -7.67 -32.37 -20.55
N GLU A 61 -7.86 -31.69 -21.68
CA GLU A 61 -7.77 -32.29 -23.02
C GLU A 61 -6.88 -31.43 -23.92
N LEU A 62 -5.90 -32.06 -24.57
CA LEU A 62 -5.11 -31.41 -25.59
C LEU A 62 -5.80 -31.58 -26.95
N THR A 63 -6.55 -30.57 -27.39
CA THR A 63 -7.37 -30.63 -28.61
C THR A 63 -6.56 -30.44 -29.89
N GLU A 64 -5.45 -29.71 -29.82
CA GLU A 64 -4.47 -29.53 -30.90
C GLU A 64 -3.05 -29.51 -30.30
N LYS A 65 -2.00 -29.54 -31.13
CA LYS A 65 -0.59 -29.59 -30.66
C LYS A 65 -0.23 -28.49 -29.66
N ASP A 66 -0.94 -27.38 -29.69
CA ASP A 66 -0.73 -26.18 -28.88
C ASP A 66 -2.02 -25.66 -28.22
N LYS A 67 -3.10 -26.46 -28.17
CA LYS A 67 -4.39 -26.07 -27.55
C LYS A 67 -4.79 -27.00 -26.42
N LEU A 68 -4.99 -26.45 -25.23
CA LEU A 68 -5.40 -27.17 -24.03
C LEU A 68 -6.78 -26.69 -23.57
N LYS A 69 -7.68 -27.62 -23.31
CA LYS A 69 -8.94 -27.38 -22.60
C LYS A 69 -8.83 -27.89 -21.17
N VAL A 70 -9.37 -27.13 -20.22
CA VAL A 70 -9.52 -27.53 -18.83
C VAL A 70 -11.00 -27.46 -18.47
N TYR A 71 -11.54 -28.55 -17.95
CA TYR A 71 -12.96 -28.72 -17.65
C TYR A 71 -13.14 -28.70 -16.13
N ILE A 72 -13.82 -27.69 -15.61
CA ILE A 72 -14.07 -27.53 -14.17
C ILE A 72 -15.53 -27.90 -13.90
N PRO A 73 -15.81 -29.03 -13.23
CA PRO A 73 -17.18 -29.44 -12.94
C PRO A 73 -17.94 -28.39 -12.13
N LEU A 74 -19.21 -28.12 -12.49
CA LEU A 74 -20.03 -27.13 -11.77
C LEU A 74 -20.19 -27.48 -10.28
N MET A 75 -20.30 -28.76 -9.93
CA MET A 75 -20.39 -29.20 -8.53
C MET A 75 -19.18 -28.76 -7.68
N LEU A 76 -17.98 -28.66 -8.27
CA LEU A 76 -16.81 -28.14 -7.54
C LEU A 76 -16.91 -26.62 -7.33
N LEU A 77 -17.51 -25.89 -8.27
CA LEU A 77 -17.73 -24.45 -8.15
C LEU A 77 -18.73 -24.11 -7.03
N GLU A 78 -19.68 -25.00 -6.76
CA GLU A 78 -20.64 -24.87 -5.65
C GLU A 78 -19.98 -24.96 -4.26
N THR A 79 -18.82 -25.62 -4.16
CA THR A 79 -18.07 -25.75 -2.91
C THR A 79 -17.26 -24.50 -2.54
N ILE A 80 -17.21 -23.49 -3.42
CA ILE A 80 -16.35 -22.31 -3.23
C ILE A 80 -17.00 -21.34 -2.23
N GLU A 81 -16.47 -21.30 -1.01
CA GLU A 81 -16.88 -20.32 0.01
C GLU A 81 -16.29 -18.93 -0.26
N THR A 82 -14.97 -18.83 -0.38
CA THR A 82 -14.23 -17.58 -0.60
C THR A 82 -13.52 -17.56 -1.95
N GLY A 83 -12.77 -18.63 -2.26
CA GLY A 83 -12.11 -18.79 -3.54
C GLY A 83 -11.45 -20.15 -3.73
N ALA A 84 -11.21 -20.50 -4.99
CA ALA A 84 -10.51 -21.70 -5.41
C ALA A 84 -9.44 -21.37 -6.45
N THR A 85 -8.45 -22.23 -6.58
CA THR A 85 -7.37 -22.11 -7.55
C THR A 85 -7.33 -23.35 -8.44
N VAL A 86 -7.40 -23.14 -9.74
CA VAL A 86 -7.09 -24.17 -10.73
C VAL A 86 -5.64 -24.05 -11.17
N LYS A 87 -4.90 -25.15 -11.03
CA LYS A 87 -3.51 -25.28 -11.46
C LYS A 87 -3.43 -26.26 -12.61
N VAL A 88 -2.62 -25.91 -13.61
CA VAL A 88 -2.28 -26.80 -14.71
C VAL A 88 -0.84 -27.24 -14.51
N PHE A 89 -0.59 -28.55 -14.58
CA PHE A 89 0.72 -29.15 -14.43
C PHE A 89 1.16 -29.77 -15.75
N ILE A 90 2.45 -29.63 -16.05
CA ILE A 90 3.03 -30.10 -17.30
C ILE A 90 4.36 -30.77 -16.98
N ASN A 91 4.42 -32.10 -17.13
CA ASN A 91 5.51 -32.95 -16.64
C ASN A 91 5.76 -32.72 -15.13
N ASN A 92 4.70 -32.74 -14.33
CA ASN A 92 4.71 -32.53 -12.87
C ASN A 92 5.28 -31.18 -12.39
N LYS A 93 5.29 -30.17 -13.27
CA LYS A 93 5.63 -28.78 -12.91
C LYS A 93 4.45 -27.87 -13.20
N ALA A 94 4.11 -27.00 -12.25
CA ALA A 94 3.05 -26.01 -12.44
C ALA A 94 3.37 -25.09 -13.63
N ALA A 95 2.43 -25.02 -14.58
CA ALA A 95 2.48 -24.13 -15.71
C ALA A 95 2.17 -22.69 -15.26
N TRP A 96 2.75 -21.73 -15.98
CA TRP A 96 2.44 -20.33 -15.74
C TRP A 96 1.29 -19.90 -16.65
N LEU A 97 0.11 -19.68 -16.07
CA LEU A 97 -1.08 -19.21 -16.77
C LEU A 97 -1.07 -17.67 -16.93
N THR A 98 -1.34 -17.19 -18.14
CA THR A 98 -1.52 -15.77 -18.46
C THR A 98 -2.74 -15.57 -19.35
N ALA A 99 -3.27 -14.35 -19.46
CA ALA A 99 -4.33 -14.04 -20.42
C ALA A 99 -3.72 -13.74 -21.81
N HIS A 100 -4.23 -14.37 -22.87
CA HIS A 100 -3.86 -14.08 -24.25
C HIS A 100 -4.39 -12.70 -24.67
N PRO A 101 -3.79 -11.95 -25.62
CA PRO A 101 -4.32 -10.65 -26.07
C PRO A 101 -5.75 -10.69 -26.64
N SER A 102 -6.21 -11.86 -27.11
CA SER A 102 -7.62 -12.06 -27.54
C SER A 102 -8.59 -12.20 -26.36
N TYR A 103 -8.08 -12.52 -25.16
CA TYR A 103 -8.82 -12.54 -23.91
C TYR A 103 -9.04 -11.08 -23.47
N LYS A 104 -9.96 -10.39 -24.16
CA LYS A 104 -10.25 -8.97 -23.93
C LYS A 104 -10.88 -8.76 -22.55
N GLU A 105 -10.45 -7.71 -21.85
CA GLU A 105 -11.12 -7.23 -20.64
C GLU A 105 -12.60 -6.94 -20.95
N GLY A 106 -13.50 -7.73 -20.37
CA GLY A 106 -14.96 -7.59 -20.49
C GLY A 106 -15.65 -8.61 -21.41
N ASP A 107 -14.96 -9.22 -22.37
CA ASP A 107 -15.60 -10.26 -23.22
C ASP A 107 -15.70 -11.62 -22.52
N PHE A 108 -14.76 -11.92 -21.61
CA PHE A 108 -14.66 -13.20 -20.92
C PHE A 108 -14.33 -13.03 -19.43
N ASN A 109 -14.81 -11.97 -18.79
CA ASN A 109 -14.85 -11.87 -17.32
C ASN A 109 -16.31 -11.82 -16.87
N GLU A 110 -17.17 -12.57 -17.56
CA GLU A 110 -18.56 -12.67 -17.18
C GLU A 110 -18.62 -13.31 -15.79
N SER A 111 -19.42 -12.71 -14.93
CA SER A 111 -19.73 -13.32 -13.65
C SER A 111 -20.60 -14.53 -13.88
N LEU A 112 -20.18 -15.63 -13.29
CA LEU A 112 -20.89 -16.89 -13.35
C LEU A 112 -21.87 -16.88 -12.18
N LEU A 113 -23.15 -16.99 -12.49
CA LEU A 113 -24.16 -17.24 -11.48
C LEU A 113 -24.40 -18.73 -11.43
N ILE A 114 -23.93 -19.40 -10.39
CA ILE A 114 -24.03 -20.86 -10.22
C ILE A 114 -24.64 -21.11 -8.85
N ASN A 115 -25.83 -21.73 -8.79
CA ASN A 115 -26.57 -22.02 -7.56
C ASN A 115 -26.54 -20.86 -6.56
N GLU A 116 -27.09 -19.72 -6.95
CA GLU A 116 -27.20 -18.52 -6.09
C GLU A 116 -25.85 -17.87 -5.70
N ARG A 117 -24.73 -18.32 -6.26
CA ARG A 117 -23.40 -17.73 -6.04
C ARG A 117 -22.92 -16.92 -7.23
N TYR A 118 -22.41 -15.73 -6.95
CA TYR A 118 -21.74 -14.89 -7.94
C TYR A 118 -20.24 -15.17 -7.93
N LEU A 119 -19.79 -15.94 -8.92
CA LEU A 119 -18.38 -16.32 -9.07
C LEU A 119 -17.68 -15.46 -10.12
N THR A 120 -16.44 -15.11 -9.83
CA THR A 120 -15.57 -14.35 -10.74
C THR A 120 -14.30 -15.13 -11.03
N THR A 121 -13.80 -15.06 -12.25
CA THR A 121 -12.58 -15.77 -12.66
C THR A 121 -11.43 -14.80 -12.93
N ARG A 122 -10.19 -15.22 -12.67
CA ARG A 122 -8.99 -14.43 -12.93
C ARG A 122 -7.81 -15.31 -13.30
N VAL A 123 -7.14 -14.98 -14.41
CA VAL A 123 -5.90 -15.67 -14.82
C VAL A 123 -4.68 -14.85 -14.40
N LYS A 124 -3.92 -15.34 -13.40
CA LYS A 124 -2.67 -14.72 -12.91
C LYS A 124 -1.72 -15.78 -12.35
N LYS A 125 -0.82 -16.30 -13.19
CA LYS A 125 0.06 -17.48 -12.93
C LYS A 125 -0.71 -18.80 -12.78
N ASN A 126 -1.86 -18.76 -12.11
CA ASN A 126 -2.85 -19.83 -12.00
C ASN A 126 -4.22 -19.25 -12.41
N LEU A 127 -5.26 -20.08 -12.45
CA LEU A 127 -6.65 -19.64 -12.64
C LEU A 127 -7.30 -19.55 -11.26
N GLN A 128 -7.68 -18.35 -10.83
CA GLN A 128 -8.39 -18.11 -9.58
C GLN A 128 -9.88 -17.99 -9.85
N ILE A 129 -10.70 -18.58 -8.99
CA ILE A 129 -12.15 -18.42 -8.97
C ILE A 129 -12.49 -17.87 -7.59
N SER A 130 -13.26 -16.79 -7.51
CA SER A 130 -13.59 -16.15 -6.24
C SER A 130 -15.10 -15.94 -6.12
N ASN A 131 -15.65 -16.29 -4.96
CA ASN A 131 -16.99 -15.90 -4.52
C ASN A 131 -16.87 -14.63 -3.68
N ARG A 132 -17.00 -13.47 -4.32
CA ARG A 132 -16.64 -12.17 -3.71
C ARG A 132 -17.79 -11.40 -3.10
N PHE A 133 -19.00 -11.81 -3.46
CA PHE A 133 -20.24 -11.17 -3.08
C PHE A 133 -21.09 -12.18 -2.30
N SER A 134 -20.43 -12.96 -1.43
CA SER A 134 -21.06 -14.01 -0.63
C SER A 134 -22.04 -13.46 0.41
N GLU A 135 -21.93 -12.16 0.70
CA GLU A 135 -22.87 -11.38 1.50
C GLU A 135 -24.21 -11.13 0.80
N PHE A 136 -24.26 -11.26 -0.54
CA PHE A 136 -25.49 -11.10 -1.31
C PHE A 136 -26.17 -12.43 -1.57
N ARG A 137 -27.51 -12.44 -1.53
CA ARG A 137 -28.32 -13.57 -2.00
C ARG A 137 -28.69 -13.32 -3.45
N PHE A 138 -28.30 -14.22 -4.33
CA PHE A 138 -28.70 -14.16 -5.74
C PHE A 138 -29.77 -15.21 -6.03
N SER A 139 -30.78 -14.85 -6.80
CA SER A 139 -31.77 -15.82 -7.30
C SER A 139 -31.37 -16.34 -8.68
N ASN A 140 -31.74 -17.59 -8.97
CA ASN A 140 -31.70 -18.12 -10.34
C ASN A 140 -32.92 -17.66 -11.17
N ASP A 141 -33.95 -17.08 -10.54
CA ASP A 141 -35.14 -16.60 -11.22
C ASP A 141 -34.86 -15.26 -11.91
N GLU A 142 -34.85 -15.28 -13.25
CA GLU A 142 -34.64 -14.09 -14.07
C GLU A 142 -35.89 -13.21 -14.18
N VAL A 143 -35.70 -11.90 -14.06
CA VAL A 143 -36.75 -10.90 -14.22
C VAL A 143 -36.65 -10.26 -15.61
N PHE A 144 -37.75 -10.27 -16.35
CA PHE A 144 -37.81 -9.66 -17.67
C PHE A 144 -37.84 -8.14 -17.59
N ALA A 145 -36.98 -7.49 -18.37
CA ALA A 145 -36.92 -6.05 -18.56
C ALA A 145 -37.11 -5.68 -20.04
N GLU A 146 -37.97 -4.69 -20.30
CA GLU A 146 -38.22 -4.15 -21.63
C GLU A 146 -37.75 -2.70 -21.66
N ILE A 147 -36.82 -2.36 -22.56
CA ILE A 147 -36.26 -1.01 -22.63
C ILE A 147 -37.22 -0.11 -23.40
N GLU A 148 -37.67 0.96 -22.76
CA GLU A 148 -38.70 1.87 -23.25
C GLU A 148 -38.11 3.13 -23.88
N GLY A 149 -36.95 3.57 -23.35
CA GLY A 149 -36.28 4.75 -23.87
C GLY A 149 -34.96 5.03 -23.18
N ALA A 150 -34.13 5.83 -23.85
CA ALA A 150 -32.90 6.35 -23.28
C ALA A 150 -32.74 7.83 -23.65
N GLY A 151 -32.02 8.58 -22.83
CA GLY A 151 -31.71 9.98 -23.05
C GLY A 151 -30.39 10.35 -22.38
N TYR A 152 -30.04 11.64 -22.37
CA TYR A 152 -28.84 12.07 -21.68
C TYR A 152 -28.93 11.74 -20.18
N ASP A 153 -27.97 10.96 -19.71
CA ASP A 153 -27.87 10.45 -18.33
C ASP A 153 -29.17 9.79 -17.81
N ARG A 154 -29.92 9.14 -18.71
CA ARG A 154 -31.23 8.54 -18.40
C ARG A 154 -31.47 7.25 -19.15
N LEU A 155 -31.93 6.22 -18.44
CA LEU A 155 -32.45 4.97 -19.02
C LEU A 155 -33.82 4.65 -18.43
N GLU A 156 -34.79 4.29 -19.28
CA GLU A 156 -36.15 3.92 -18.89
C GLU A 156 -36.47 2.51 -19.38
N PHE A 157 -37.00 1.66 -18.50
CA PHE A 157 -37.41 0.29 -18.82
C PHE A 157 -38.57 -0.20 -17.94
N GLY A 158 -39.42 -1.05 -18.49
CA GLY A 158 -40.43 -1.81 -17.74
C GLY A 158 -39.85 -3.07 -17.11
N LEU A 159 -40.44 -3.53 -15.99
CA LEU A 159 -40.16 -4.84 -15.41
C LEU A 159 -41.45 -5.65 -15.32
N ASP A 160 -41.38 -6.93 -15.69
CA ASP A 160 -42.50 -7.87 -15.56
C ASP A 160 -42.61 -8.43 -14.13
N VAL A 161 -42.83 -7.54 -13.15
CA VAL A 161 -42.98 -7.93 -11.74
C VAL A 161 -44.07 -7.14 -11.04
N SER A 162 -45.02 -7.86 -10.44
CA SER A 162 -46.12 -7.32 -9.62
C SER A 162 -45.70 -6.85 -8.21
N ALA A 163 -44.48 -7.18 -7.77
CA ALA A 163 -43.96 -6.96 -6.42
C ALA A 163 -43.33 -5.57 -6.17
N VAL A 164 -43.11 -4.76 -7.21
CA VAL A 164 -42.51 -3.42 -7.06
C VAL A 164 -43.62 -2.40 -6.79
N GLU A 165 -43.78 -1.92 -5.55
CA GLU A 165 -44.81 -0.91 -5.21
C GLU A 165 -44.59 0.42 -5.98
N SER A 166 -45.69 1.02 -6.45
CA SER A 166 -45.65 2.28 -7.21
C SER A 166 -45.16 3.44 -6.33
N GLY A 167 -44.15 4.18 -6.82
CA GLY A 167 -43.56 5.32 -6.12
C GLY A 167 -42.50 4.98 -5.06
N LYS A 168 -42.11 3.71 -4.89
CA LYS A 168 -40.93 3.32 -4.10
C LYS A 168 -39.65 3.37 -4.94
N PRO A 169 -38.48 3.65 -4.33
CA PRO A 169 -37.19 3.48 -4.99
C PRO A 169 -36.98 2.02 -5.39
N VAL A 170 -36.44 1.82 -6.59
CA VAL A 170 -36.04 0.50 -7.11
C VAL A 170 -34.52 0.49 -7.20
N GLU A 171 -33.89 -0.47 -6.56
CA GLU A 171 -32.43 -0.60 -6.59
C GLU A 171 -32.03 -1.59 -7.68
N ILE A 172 -31.22 -1.10 -8.62
CA ILE A 172 -30.64 -1.91 -9.68
C ILE A 172 -29.16 -2.06 -9.39
N TYR A 173 -28.75 -3.26 -9.00
CA TYR A 173 -27.35 -3.55 -8.73
C TYR A 173 -26.65 -3.87 -10.04
N ALA A 174 -25.68 -3.06 -10.39
CA ALA A 174 -24.80 -3.26 -11.52
C ALA A 174 -23.51 -3.89 -11.03
N PHE A 175 -23.18 -5.11 -11.48
CA PHE A 175 -21.94 -5.78 -11.12
C PHE A 175 -20.95 -5.85 -12.28
N LYS A 176 -19.66 -5.62 -11.99
CA LYS A 176 -18.55 -5.80 -12.93
C LYS A 176 -17.31 -6.29 -12.19
N ASN A 177 -16.83 -7.49 -12.53
CA ASN A 177 -15.66 -8.09 -11.90
C ASN A 177 -15.80 -8.08 -10.35
N ARG A 178 -14.95 -7.31 -9.67
CA ARG A 178 -14.85 -7.16 -8.21
C ARG A 178 -15.58 -5.91 -7.69
N GLN A 179 -16.40 -5.28 -8.52
CA GLN A 179 -17.09 -4.02 -8.20
C GLN A 179 -18.59 -4.22 -8.38
N PHE A 180 -19.37 -3.55 -7.54
CA PHE A 180 -20.79 -3.32 -7.78
C PHE A 180 -21.11 -1.86 -7.53
N ILE A 181 -22.16 -1.38 -8.19
CA ILE A 181 -22.72 -0.04 -8.03
C ILE A 181 -24.23 -0.19 -7.93
N ILE A 182 -24.85 0.56 -7.04
CA ILE A 182 -26.31 0.61 -6.91
C ILE A 182 -26.81 1.77 -7.77
N LEU A 183 -27.55 1.46 -8.83
CA LEU A 183 -28.23 2.44 -9.65
C LEU A 183 -29.63 2.63 -9.06
N HIS A 184 -29.87 3.79 -8.47
CA HIS A 184 -31.16 4.12 -7.88
C HIS A 184 -32.17 4.52 -8.97
N GLY A 185 -33.25 3.75 -9.06
CA GLY A 185 -34.35 3.97 -9.97
C GLY A 185 -35.62 4.46 -9.29
N VAL A 186 -36.42 5.22 -10.03
CA VAL A 186 -37.76 5.64 -9.60
C VAL A 186 -38.79 5.02 -10.53
N ARG A 187 -39.78 4.32 -9.96
CA ARG A 187 -40.92 3.81 -10.73
C ARG A 187 -41.92 4.94 -11.00
N ASP A 188 -42.12 5.28 -12.27
CA ASP A 188 -43.08 6.28 -12.72
C ASP A 188 -44.52 5.84 -12.39
N ARG A 189 -45.31 6.74 -11.80
CA ARG A 189 -46.67 6.43 -11.32
C ARG A 189 -47.67 6.24 -12.46
N VAL A 190 -47.39 6.80 -13.63
CA VAL A 190 -48.31 6.82 -14.79
C VAL A 190 -47.95 5.72 -15.78
N SER A 191 -46.69 5.61 -16.18
CA SER A 191 -46.25 4.56 -17.12
C SER A 191 -45.92 3.24 -16.42
N GLY A 192 -45.59 3.27 -15.13
CA GLY A 192 -45.12 2.09 -14.41
C GLY A 192 -43.66 1.71 -14.72
N HIS A 193 -42.97 2.47 -15.58
CA HIS A 193 -41.58 2.25 -15.99
C HIS A 193 -40.61 2.67 -14.89
N ILE A 194 -39.45 2.03 -14.82
CA ILE A 194 -38.34 2.44 -13.96
C ILE A 194 -37.45 3.39 -14.73
N ARG A 195 -37.16 4.53 -14.12
CA ARG A 195 -36.22 5.53 -14.62
C ARG A 195 -34.94 5.49 -13.78
N LEU A 196 -33.83 5.13 -14.42
CA LEU A 196 -32.47 5.28 -13.87
C LEU A 196 -31.86 6.61 -14.34
N GLN A 197 -31.17 7.28 -13.42
CA GLN A 197 -30.40 8.50 -13.65
C GLN A 197 -29.08 8.42 -12.89
N ASP A 198 -28.14 9.30 -13.23
CA ASP A 198 -26.79 9.33 -12.66
C ASP A 198 -25.98 8.06 -12.90
N PHE A 199 -25.30 8.02 -14.05
CA PHE A 199 -24.38 6.94 -14.40
C PHE A 199 -22.91 7.36 -14.20
N SER A 200 -22.65 8.31 -13.30
CA SER A 200 -21.31 8.88 -13.11
C SER A 200 -20.33 7.90 -12.46
N GLU A 201 -20.82 7.05 -11.56
CA GLU A 201 -20.00 6.05 -10.85
C GLU A 201 -19.59 4.87 -11.73
N LEU A 202 -20.34 4.60 -12.82
CA LEU A 202 -20.05 3.47 -13.71
C LEU A 202 -18.69 3.64 -14.39
N SER A 203 -17.71 2.86 -13.97
CA SER A 203 -16.41 2.82 -14.66
C SER A 203 -16.47 1.99 -15.96
N MET A 204 -15.55 2.26 -16.89
CA MET A 204 -15.48 1.59 -18.21
C MET A 204 -15.56 0.06 -18.12
N GLY A 205 -16.33 -0.56 -19.03
CA GLY A 205 -16.49 -2.01 -19.11
C GLY A 205 -17.94 -2.43 -19.28
N ILE A 206 -18.25 -3.66 -18.90
CA ILE A 206 -19.56 -4.28 -19.08
C ILE A 206 -20.12 -4.63 -17.71
N TRP A 207 -21.33 -4.14 -17.42
CA TRP A 207 -21.97 -4.26 -16.11
C TRP A 207 -23.23 -5.12 -16.21
N ARG A 208 -23.32 -6.22 -15.45
CA ARG A 208 -24.50 -7.08 -15.39
C ARG A 208 -25.50 -6.50 -14.41
N LEU A 209 -26.77 -6.41 -14.80
CA LEU A 209 -27.80 -5.79 -13.96
C LEU A 209 -28.64 -6.82 -13.21
N PHE A 210 -28.95 -6.50 -11.95
CA PHE A 210 -29.83 -7.26 -11.07
C PHE A 210 -30.82 -6.30 -10.43
N VAL A 211 -32.06 -6.73 -10.24
CA VAL A 211 -33.05 -6.00 -9.45
C VAL A 211 -33.10 -6.57 -8.04
N HIS A 212 -33.07 -5.69 -7.04
CA HIS A 212 -33.16 -6.10 -5.64
C HIS A 212 -34.63 -6.19 -5.21
N MET A 213 -35.06 -7.37 -4.75
CA MET A 213 -36.42 -7.63 -4.26
C MET A 213 -36.38 -8.67 -3.15
N ASN A 214 -37.08 -8.42 -2.03
CA ASN A 214 -37.19 -9.36 -0.90
C ASN A 214 -35.81 -9.87 -0.42
N ASP A 215 -34.87 -8.96 -0.18
CA ASP A 215 -33.48 -9.25 0.25
C ASP A 215 -32.72 -10.20 -0.68
N THR A 216 -33.11 -10.25 -1.96
CA THR A 216 -32.55 -11.14 -2.99
C THR A 216 -32.33 -10.37 -4.29
N LEU A 217 -31.19 -10.63 -4.95
CA LEU A 217 -30.84 -10.06 -6.23
C LEU A 217 -31.27 -10.97 -7.37
N HIS A 218 -32.22 -10.51 -8.17
CA HIS A 218 -32.73 -11.23 -9.33
C HIS A 218 -32.04 -10.74 -10.61
N PRO A 219 -31.42 -11.63 -11.40
CA PRO A 219 -30.80 -11.24 -12.66
C PRO A 219 -31.82 -10.66 -13.64
N LEU A 220 -31.50 -9.53 -14.25
CA LEU A 220 -32.34 -8.94 -15.28
C LEU A 220 -32.04 -9.58 -16.64
N ARG A 221 -33.10 -9.90 -17.39
CA ARG A 221 -33.04 -10.42 -18.76
C ARG A 221 -33.76 -9.48 -19.73
N ILE A 222 -33.26 -9.37 -20.97
CA ILE A 222 -33.93 -8.62 -22.05
C ILE A 222 -34.10 -9.51 -23.28
N ASP A 223 -35.24 -9.37 -23.97
CA ASP A 223 -35.47 -9.97 -25.29
C ASP A 223 -35.50 -8.87 -26.34
N GLY A 224 -34.67 -8.98 -27.40
CA GLY A 224 -34.55 -7.95 -28.43
C GLY A 224 -33.12 -7.76 -28.96
N HIS A 225 -32.96 -6.80 -29.88
CA HIS A 225 -31.66 -6.39 -30.44
C HIS A 225 -31.00 -5.31 -29.57
N ASP A 226 -29.66 -5.20 -29.65
CA ASP A 226 -28.89 -4.13 -28.99
C ASP A 226 -29.50 -2.75 -29.29
N MET A 227 -29.73 -1.96 -28.25
CA MET A 227 -30.26 -0.61 -28.35
C MET A 227 -29.18 0.39 -28.78
N GLU A 228 -29.60 1.55 -29.28
CA GLU A 228 -28.69 2.67 -29.46
C GLU A 228 -28.10 3.13 -28.12
N ALA A 229 -26.84 3.54 -28.17
CA ALA A 229 -26.15 4.04 -26.99
C ALA A 229 -26.60 5.46 -26.65
N PHE A 230 -26.83 5.73 -25.37
CA PHE A 230 -27.03 7.07 -24.83
C PHE A 230 -25.74 7.61 -24.20
N THR A 231 -25.75 8.87 -23.77
CA THR A 231 -24.56 9.52 -23.19
C THR A 231 -24.86 10.13 -21.83
N SER A 232 -23.90 10.05 -20.93
CA SER A 232 -23.81 10.89 -19.72
C SER A 232 -22.63 11.84 -19.85
N LEU A 233 -22.27 12.55 -18.77
CA LEU A 233 -21.18 13.52 -18.76
C LEU A 233 -19.86 12.91 -19.23
N ARG A 234 -19.49 11.72 -18.73
CA ARG A 234 -18.20 11.07 -19.01
C ARG A 234 -18.31 9.83 -19.89
N HIS A 235 -19.51 9.28 -20.03
CA HIS A 235 -19.71 7.96 -20.61
C HIS A 235 -20.66 7.98 -21.82
N ARG A 236 -20.38 7.08 -22.76
CA ARG A 236 -21.33 6.57 -23.74
C ARG A 236 -21.74 5.18 -23.27
N ILE A 237 -23.02 4.99 -23.00
CA ILE A 237 -23.56 3.80 -22.35
C ILE A 237 -24.49 3.11 -23.34
N ARG A 238 -24.27 1.83 -23.56
CA ARG A 238 -25.08 1.01 -24.46
C ARG A 238 -25.74 -0.11 -23.67
N PRO A 239 -27.08 -0.13 -23.58
CA PRO A 239 -27.80 -1.32 -23.16
C PRO A 239 -27.53 -2.45 -24.16
N ILE A 240 -26.98 -3.57 -23.70
CA ILE A 240 -26.65 -4.71 -24.56
C ILE A 240 -27.22 -6.01 -23.99
N ARG A 241 -27.47 -6.95 -24.90
CA ARG A 241 -27.85 -8.33 -24.57
C ARG A 241 -26.64 -9.24 -24.74
N ARG A 242 -26.36 -10.08 -23.73
CA ARG A 242 -25.43 -11.22 -23.86
C ARG A 242 -26.07 -12.47 -23.29
N GLY A 243 -26.23 -13.50 -24.14
CA GLY A 243 -27.14 -14.59 -23.83
C GLY A 243 -28.57 -14.04 -23.68
N HIS A 244 -29.20 -14.25 -22.53
CA HIS A 244 -30.48 -13.63 -22.15
C HIS A 244 -30.32 -12.46 -21.17
N SER A 245 -29.14 -12.30 -20.57
CA SER A 245 -28.91 -11.33 -19.49
C SER A 245 -28.75 -9.89 -19.99
N PHE A 246 -29.19 -8.96 -19.15
CA PHE A 246 -29.13 -7.52 -19.37
C PHE A 246 -27.81 -6.93 -18.88
N TYR A 247 -27.08 -6.25 -19.77
CA TYR A 247 -25.87 -5.52 -19.42
C TYR A 247 -25.87 -4.06 -19.88
N LEU A 248 -25.05 -3.24 -19.22
CA LEU A 248 -24.64 -1.92 -19.69
C LEU A 248 -23.18 -1.97 -20.15
N GLU A 249 -22.93 -1.71 -21.43
CA GLU A 249 -21.59 -1.45 -21.94
C GLU A 249 -21.26 0.04 -21.78
N VAL A 250 -20.30 0.33 -20.93
CA VAL A 250 -19.86 1.68 -20.59
C VAL A 250 -18.53 1.97 -21.26
N ARG A 251 -18.54 2.92 -22.18
CA ARG A 251 -17.35 3.43 -22.87
C ARG A 251 -17.17 4.92 -22.54
N PRO A 252 -15.94 5.46 -22.57
CA PRO A 252 -15.74 6.89 -22.37
C PRO A 252 -16.30 7.66 -23.56
N ASN A 253 -16.83 8.86 -23.30
CA ASN A 253 -17.05 9.84 -24.36
C ASN A 253 -15.71 10.15 -25.03
N ALA A 254 -15.72 10.27 -26.36
CA ALA A 254 -14.50 10.32 -27.13
C ALA A 254 -14.68 11.14 -28.40
N VAL A 255 -13.65 11.90 -28.75
CA VAL A 255 -13.59 12.74 -29.94
C VAL A 255 -12.31 12.43 -30.70
N ARG A 256 -12.39 12.23 -32.01
CA ARG A 256 -11.20 12.02 -32.84
C ARG A 256 -10.86 13.35 -33.54
N PRO A 257 -9.84 14.09 -33.08
CA PRO A 257 -9.49 15.34 -33.73
C PRO A 257 -8.96 15.07 -35.15
N GLU A 258 -9.30 15.94 -36.11
CA GLU A 258 -8.68 15.92 -37.45
C GLU A 258 -7.18 16.22 -37.34
N ARG A 259 -6.84 17.17 -36.47
CA ARG A 259 -5.47 17.60 -36.16
C ARG A 259 -5.39 18.11 -34.74
N MET A 260 -4.25 17.88 -34.10
CA MET A 260 -3.91 18.49 -32.81
C MET A 260 -2.51 19.10 -32.89
N GLN A 261 -2.42 20.38 -32.53
CA GLN A 261 -1.17 21.14 -32.53
C GLN A 261 -0.86 21.65 -31.12
N ILE A 262 0.37 21.43 -30.68
CA ILE A 262 0.88 21.88 -29.39
C ILE A 262 2.15 22.69 -29.64
N GLU A 263 2.15 23.94 -29.18
CA GLU A 263 3.24 24.90 -29.40
C GLU A 263 3.63 25.55 -28.07
N ASN A 264 4.93 25.72 -27.84
CA ASN A 264 5.43 26.54 -26.74
C ASN A 264 5.58 27.98 -27.25
N LEU A 265 4.94 28.92 -26.58
CA LEU A 265 5.00 30.35 -26.89
C LEU A 265 6.12 31.01 -26.07
N GLU A 266 6.74 32.05 -26.62
CA GLU A 266 7.84 32.77 -25.96
C GLU A 266 7.45 33.43 -24.62
N ASN A 267 6.16 33.60 -24.36
CA ASN A 267 5.61 34.19 -23.13
C ASN A 267 5.36 33.19 -22.00
N GLY A 268 5.91 31.96 -22.08
CA GLY A 268 5.73 30.94 -21.04
C GLY A 268 4.34 30.28 -21.04
N ARG A 269 3.64 30.30 -22.18
CA ARG A 269 2.35 29.62 -22.37
C ARG A 269 2.45 28.55 -23.46
N PHE A 270 1.60 27.54 -23.36
CA PHE A 270 1.45 26.49 -24.36
C PHE A 270 0.15 26.67 -25.10
N ARG A 271 0.23 26.86 -26.41
CA ARG A 271 -0.96 26.88 -27.26
C ARG A 271 -1.35 25.46 -27.63
N ILE A 272 -2.61 25.11 -27.38
CA ILE A 272 -3.21 23.85 -27.80
C ILE A 272 -4.32 24.18 -28.80
N SER A 273 -4.16 23.66 -30.02
CA SER A 273 -5.13 23.80 -31.10
C SER A 273 -5.69 22.45 -31.49
N VAL A 274 -7.02 22.35 -31.60
CA VAL A 274 -7.75 21.12 -31.93
C VAL A 274 -8.70 21.41 -33.10
N GLY A 275 -8.57 20.67 -34.20
CA GLY A 275 -9.57 20.63 -35.27
C GLY A 275 -10.58 19.52 -34.99
N LEU A 276 -11.86 19.88 -34.92
CA LEU A 276 -12.96 18.93 -34.74
C LEU A 276 -13.62 18.63 -36.08
N LEU A 277 -14.12 17.40 -36.25
CA LEU A 277 -14.99 17.06 -37.37
C LEU A 277 -16.36 17.76 -37.22
N PRO A 278 -17.06 18.07 -38.32
CA PRO A 278 -18.38 18.70 -38.25
C PRO A 278 -19.39 17.95 -37.39
N GLU A 279 -19.37 16.61 -37.37
CA GLU A 279 -20.25 15.79 -36.52
C GLU A 279 -19.96 15.90 -35.01
N ASP A 280 -18.75 16.31 -34.63
CA ASP A 280 -18.35 16.49 -33.23
C ASP A 280 -18.60 17.93 -32.73
N GLU A 281 -18.95 18.85 -33.64
CA GLU A 281 -19.33 20.23 -33.30
C GLU A 281 -20.84 20.34 -33.03
N ALA A 282 -21.21 20.65 -31.79
CA ALA A 282 -22.58 21.06 -31.44
C ALA A 282 -22.79 22.58 -31.67
N ALA A 283 -23.89 22.94 -32.32
CA ALA A 283 -24.29 24.33 -32.54
C ALA A 283 -24.55 25.04 -31.19
N GLY A 284 -23.96 26.22 -31.01
CA GLY A 284 -24.11 27.01 -29.78
C GLY A 284 -23.39 26.45 -28.55
N ALA A 285 -22.64 25.35 -28.67
CA ALA A 285 -21.87 24.80 -27.55
C ALA A 285 -20.56 25.57 -27.33
N GLU A 286 -20.22 25.76 -26.06
CA GLU A 286 -18.90 26.26 -25.66
C GLU A 286 -17.96 25.09 -25.37
N TYR A 287 -16.67 25.29 -25.64
CA TYR A 287 -15.66 24.26 -25.44
C TYR A 287 -14.58 24.75 -24.50
N ALA A 288 -14.06 23.84 -23.67
CA ALA A 288 -12.88 24.07 -22.86
C ALA A 288 -11.95 22.85 -22.89
N LEU A 289 -10.66 23.09 -22.74
CA LEU A 289 -9.70 22.04 -22.46
C LEU A 289 -9.74 21.75 -20.96
N LEU A 290 -10.13 20.54 -20.60
CA LEU A 290 -10.02 20.05 -19.23
C LEU A 290 -8.66 19.36 -19.07
N LEU A 291 -7.80 19.95 -18.25
CA LEU A 291 -6.56 19.37 -17.76
C LEU A 291 -6.89 18.63 -16.46
N ASP A 292 -6.62 17.33 -16.47
CA ASP A 292 -6.89 16.42 -15.37
C ASP A 292 -5.56 15.89 -14.81
N ASP A 293 -5.27 16.29 -13.57
CA ASP A 293 -4.20 15.72 -12.78
C ASP A 293 -4.75 14.68 -11.79
N GLN A 294 -5.07 13.49 -12.31
CA GLN A 294 -5.72 12.42 -11.55
C GLN A 294 -5.09 12.14 -10.18
N LYS A 295 -3.76 12.30 -10.04
CA LYS A 295 -3.05 11.98 -8.80
C LYS A 295 -3.12 13.07 -7.75
N SER A 296 -3.35 14.32 -8.17
CA SER A 296 -3.55 15.45 -7.25
C SER A 296 -5.02 15.85 -7.12
N GLY A 297 -5.94 15.21 -7.85
CA GLY A 297 -7.35 15.61 -7.93
C GLY A 297 -7.56 17.00 -8.53
N ARG A 298 -6.50 17.66 -9.00
CA ARG A 298 -6.55 19.02 -9.53
C ARG A 298 -7.09 18.97 -10.95
N HIS A 299 -8.18 19.67 -11.17
CA HIS A 299 -8.79 19.87 -12.47
C HIS A 299 -8.72 21.33 -12.83
N GLU A 300 -8.21 21.63 -14.03
CA GLU A 300 -8.18 22.99 -14.56
C GLU A 300 -8.86 23.02 -15.92
N THR A 301 -9.66 24.05 -16.15
CA THR A 301 -10.37 24.24 -17.40
C THR A 301 -9.88 25.50 -18.09
N TYR A 302 -9.52 25.37 -19.36
CA TYR A 302 -9.07 26.47 -20.21
C TYR A 302 -10.04 26.65 -21.36
N PRO A 303 -10.82 27.76 -21.41
CA PRO A 303 -11.78 28.00 -22.49
C PRO A 303 -11.11 27.96 -23.86
N PHE A 304 -11.74 27.29 -24.82
CA PHE A 304 -11.33 27.32 -26.22
C PHE A 304 -11.98 28.51 -26.92
N VAL A 305 -11.20 29.18 -27.77
CA VAL A 305 -11.68 30.19 -28.70
C VAL A 305 -11.68 29.59 -30.10
N LYS A 306 -12.80 29.69 -30.82
CA LYS A 306 -12.91 29.22 -32.20
C LYS A 306 -12.22 30.22 -33.13
N GLN A 307 -11.18 29.79 -33.84
CA GLN A 307 -10.42 30.61 -34.79
C GLN A 307 -10.03 29.79 -36.02
N ALA A 308 -10.33 30.29 -37.21
CA ALA A 308 -9.97 29.66 -38.49
C ALA A 308 -10.35 28.16 -38.57
N GLY A 309 -11.54 27.81 -38.08
CA GLY A 309 -12.06 26.43 -38.10
C GLY A 309 -11.42 25.48 -37.07
N ALA A 310 -10.67 25.98 -36.09
CA ALA A 310 -10.11 25.19 -34.99
C ALA A 310 -10.44 25.79 -33.63
N LEU A 311 -10.49 24.94 -32.60
CA LEU A 311 -10.56 25.34 -31.20
C LEU A 311 -9.14 25.61 -30.69
N ARG A 312 -8.89 26.81 -30.13
CA ARG A 312 -7.57 27.20 -29.61
C ARG A 312 -7.63 27.68 -28.17
N THR A 313 -6.72 27.21 -27.35
CA THR A 313 -6.56 27.71 -25.98
C THR A 313 -5.08 27.84 -25.62
N GLU A 314 -4.78 28.62 -24.59
CA GLU A 314 -3.44 28.82 -24.08
C GLU A 314 -3.38 28.41 -22.60
N VAL A 315 -2.46 27.50 -22.29
CA VAL A 315 -2.23 26.96 -20.95
C VAL A 315 -0.94 27.55 -20.40
N PRO A 316 -0.93 28.24 -19.25
CA PRO A 316 0.30 28.72 -18.64
C PRO A 316 1.22 27.56 -18.25
N LEU A 317 2.53 27.76 -18.36
CA LEU A 317 3.51 26.74 -17.97
C LEU A 317 3.26 26.24 -16.55
N GLU A 318 2.97 27.15 -15.61
CA GLU A 318 2.63 26.83 -14.22
C GLU A 318 1.47 25.82 -14.10
N GLY A 319 0.42 25.94 -14.93
CA GLY A 319 -0.69 24.98 -14.95
C GLY A 319 -0.27 23.59 -15.45
N LEU A 320 0.78 23.50 -16.27
CA LEU A 320 1.35 22.23 -16.73
C LEU A 320 2.30 21.59 -15.71
N ILE A 321 3.09 22.41 -15.01
CA ILE A 321 4.18 21.94 -14.12
C ILE A 321 3.86 22.03 -12.62
N GLY A 322 2.71 22.58 -12.25
CA GLY A 322 2.32 22.80 -10.84
C GLY A 322 2.38 21.54 -9.98
N THR A 323 2.27 20.36 -10.61
CA THR A 323 2.72 19.09 -10.00
C THR A 323 3.51 18.26 -11.02
N LEU A 324 4.37 17.37 -10.53
CA LEU A 324 5.17 16.46 -11.37
C LEU A 324 4.41 15.24 -11.89
N PHE A 325 3.12 15.08 -11.54
CA PHE A 325 2.34 13.95 -12.01
C PHE A 325 1.99 14.07 -13.49
N ALA A 326 1.78 12.92 -14.13
CA ALA A 326 1.36 12.88 -15.52
C ALA A 326 -0.05 13.42 -15.65
N LYS A 327 -0.24 14.41 -16.53
CA LYS A 327 -1.54 15.03 -16.80
C LYS A 327 -2.28 14.29 -17.92
N ARG A 328 -3.61 14.35 -17.91
CA ARG A 328 -4.50 13.95 -19.00
C ARG A 328 -5.26 15.17 -19.50
N PHE A 329 -5.64 15.14 -20.76
CA PHE A 329 -6.39 16.23 -21.38
C PHE A 329 -7.68 15.71 -21.99
N PHE A 330 -8.76 16.45 -21.79
CA PHE A 330 -10.09 16.16 -22.30
C PHE A 330 -10.70 17.40 -22.94
N LEU A 331 -11.67 17.18 -23.82
CA LEU A 331 -12.54 18.22 -24.35
C LEU A 331 -13.80 18.28 -23.47
N LEU A 332 -13.98 19.39 -22.76
CA LEU A 332 -15.25 19.71 -22.11
C LEU A 332 -16.12 20.47 -23.11
N ARG A 333 -17.31 19.94 -23.39
CA ARG A 333 -18.37 20.59 -24.17
C ARG A 333 -19.47 21.02 -23.23
N GLN A 334 -19.72 22.32 -23.15
CA GLN A 334 -20.81 22.91 -22.39
C GLN A 334 -21.99 23.18 -23.31
N SER A 335 -23.09 22.48 -23.05
CA SER A 335 -24.37 22.54 -23.77
C SER A 335 -25.47 22.05 -22.83
N GLU A 336 -26.73 21.97 -23.29
CA GLU A 336 -27.83 21.35 -22.52
C GLU A 336 -27.51 19.90 -22.11
N GLU A 337 -26.76 19.18 -22.96
CA GLU A 337 -26.19 17.85 -22.67
C GLU A 337 -24.64 17.93 -22.60
N PRO A 338 -24.06 18.30 -21.44
CA PRO A 338 -22.62 18.52 -21.33
C PRO A 338 -21.83 17.21 -21.50
N LYS A 339 -20.63 17.28 -22.07
CA LYS A 339 -19.78 16.08 -22.31
C LYS A 339 -18.32 16.35 -22.01
N VAL A 340 -17.66 15.38 -21.39
CA VAL A 340 -16.20 15.32 -21.20
C VAL A 340 -15.67 14.19 -22.09
N SER A 341 -15.04 14.56 -23.21
CA SER A 341 -14.56 13.61 -24.21
C SER A 341 -13.04 13.45 -24.17
N GLN A 342 -12.56 12.21 -24.26
CA GLN A 342 -11.14 11.95 -24.46
C GLN A 342 -10.73 12.24 -25.92
N PHE A 343 -9.54 12.80 -26.13
CA PHE A 343 -8.96 12.92 -27.47
C PHE A 343 -8.45 11.56 -27.94
N LEU A 344 -9.13 10.90 -28.86
CA LEU A 344 -8.66 9.66 -29.47
C LEU A 344 -7.59 9.95 -30.50
N LEU A 345 -6.33 9.78 -30.10
CA LEU A 345 -5.19 10.06 -30.93
C LEU A 345 -4.66 8.78 -31.60
N ASP A 346 -4.33 8.87 -32.88
CA ASP A 346 -3.49 7.92 -33.60
C ASP A 346 -2.18 8.63 -34.02
N THR A 347 -1.33 7.97 -34.81
CA THR A 347 0.01 8.50 -35.13
C THR A 347 -0.04 9.76 -36.00
N GLU A 348 -1.07 9.89 -36.83
CA GLU A 348 -1.18 10.98 -37.82
C GLU A 348 -1.59 12.31 -37.19
N GLN A 349 -2.50 12.30 -36.21
CA GLN A 349 -3.06 13.52 -35.60
C GLN A 349 -2.03 14.38 -34.85
N LEU A 350 -0.95 13.78 -34.36
CA LEU A 350 0.15 14.46 -33.67
C LEU A 350 1.39 14.66 -34.54
N SER A 351 1.37 14.21 -35.80
CA SER A 351 2.58 14.16 -36.66
C SER A 351 3.20 15.53 -36.93
N GLN A 352 2.39 16.60 -36.89
CA GLN A 352 2.82 17.99 -37.10
C GLN A 352 3.09 18.75 -35.79
N SER A 353 2.96 18.09 -34.64
CA SER A 353 3.19 18.71 -33.32
C SER A 353 4.61 18.52 -32.83
N THR A 354 5.19 19.57 -32.23
CA THR A 354 6.31 19.38 -31.31
C THR A 354 5.77 18.73 -30.04
N LEU A 355 6.27 17.53 -29.71
CA LEU A 355 5.79 16.77 -28.55
C LEU A 355 6.77 16.77 -27.37
N ARG A 356 7.96 17.37 -27.55
CA ARG A 356 9.02 17.42 -26.55
C ARG A 356 9.51 18.84 -26.41
N PHE A 357 9.46 19.35 -25.20
CA PHE A 357 9.87 20.71 -24.87
C PHE A 357 10.86 20.68 -23.71
N GLY A 358 11.89 21.50 -23.78
CA GLY A 358 12.72 21.86 -22.63
C GLY A 358 12.28 23.25 -22.16
N VAL A 359 11.99 23.39 -20.89
CA VAL A 359 11.65 24.67 -20.26
C VAL A 359 12.52 24.87 -19.03
N ILE A 360 12.60 26.11 -18.58
CA ILE A 360 13.21 26.45 -17.30
C ILE A 360 12.09 26.65 -16.29
N ALA A 361 12.15 25.92 -15.18
CA ALA A 361 11.25 26.07 -14.05
C ALA A 361 11.97 25.72 -12.77
N ASP A 362 11.71 26.47 -11.69
CA ASP A 362 12.38 26.30 -10.39
C ASP A 362 13.91 26.22 -10.55
N SER A 363 14.49 27.12 -11.35
CA SER A 363 15.93 27.16 -11.69
C SER A 363 16.50 25.85 -12.25
N GLN A 364 15.67 25.04 -12.91
CA GLN A 364 16.04 23.74 -13.47
C GLN A 364 15.59 23.59 -14.93
N HIS A 365 16.34 22.84 -15.72
CA HIS A 365 15.92 22.40 -17.04
C HIS A 365 14.92 21.23 -16.96
N VAL A 366 13.63 21.54 -17.11
CA VAL A 366 12.52 20.58 -17.04
C VAL A 366 12.12 20.11 -18.44
N LYS A 367 11.92 18.80 -18.61
CA LYS A 367 11.51 18.18 -19.88
C LYS A 367 10.02 17.86 -19.85
N LEU A 368 9.27 18.45 -20.78
CA LEU A 368 7.86 18.17 -21.00
C LEU A 368 7.72 17.27 -22.22
N ARG A 369 6.94 16.19 -22.10
CA ARG A 369 6.64 15.29 -23.21
C ARG A 369 5.15 15.03 -23.30
N PHE A 370 4.52 15.58 -24.33
CA PHE A 370 3.19 15.17 -24.74
C PHE A 370 3.27 13.81 -25.44
N TYR A 371 2.32 12.92 -25.17
CA TYR A 371 2.34 11.57 -25.70
C TYR A 371 0.94 10.97 -25.79
N LYS A 372 0.77 10.07 -26.77
CA LYS A 372 -0.38 9.17 -26.83
C LYS A 372 -0.26 8.11 -25.72
N ARG A 373 -1.26 8.06 -24.84
CA ARG A 373 -1.38 7.05 -23.78
C ARG A 373 -1.86 5.71 -24.33
N LYS A 374 -1.88 4.67 -23.49
CA LYS A 374 -2.33 3.32 -23.88
C LYS A 374 -3.81 3.27 -24.26
N ASP A 375 -4.64 4.05 -23.58
CA ASP A 375 -6.07 4.29 -23.87
C ASP A 375 -6.28 5.26 -25.04
N LYS A 376 -5.22 5.58 -25.80
CA LYS A 376 -5.18 6.52 -26.92
C LYS A 376 -5.43 7.99 -26.57
N SER A 377 -5.64 8.33 -25.30
CA SER A 377 -5.84 9.72 -24.88
C SER A 377 -4.54 10.52 -24.86
N LEU A 378 -4.63 11.86 -24.86
CA LEU A 378 -3.46 12.74 -24.72
C LEU A 378 -2.98 12.75 -23.27
N GLY A 379 -1.69 12.51 -23.08
CA GLY A 379 -1.02 12.71 -21.79
C GLY A 379 0.15 13.68 -21.88
N LEU A 380 0.49 14.29 -20.76
CA LEU A 380 1.74 15.04 -20.56
C LEU A 380 2.56 14.36 -19.48
N LYS A 381 3.84 14.10 -19.77
CA LYS A 381 4.84 13.63 -18.81
C LYS A 381 5.84 14.74 -18.54
N ILE A 382 6.05 15.05 -17.27
CA ILE A 382 7.02 16.04 -16.80
C ILE A 382 8.22 15.28 -16.22
N THR A 383 9.44 15.69 -16.55
CA THR A 383 10.67 15.05 -16.07
C THR A 383 11.66 16.12 -15.64
N ARG A 384 11.93 16.18 -14.32
CA ARG A 384 13.01 16.99 -13.74
C ARG A 384 14.39 16.41 -14.09
N PRO A 385 15.45 17.22 -14.10
CA PRO A 385 16.81 16.73 -14.32
C PRO A 385 17.21 15.77 -13.19
N LYS A 386 18.02 14.77 -13.54
CA LYS A 386 18.53 13.78 -12.59
C LYS A 386 19.90 14.21 -12.11
N LEU A 387 20.04 14.43 -10.81
CA LEU A 387 21.32 14.69 -10.19
C LEU A 387 22.11 13.37 -10.02
N ARG A 388 23.22 13.22 -10.73
CA ARG A 388 24.11 12.06 -10.57
C ARG A 388 25.02 12.34 -9.39
N LYS A 389 24.94 11.53 -8.34
CA LYS A 389 25.77 11.68 -7.14
C LYS A 389 26.10 10.36 -6.49
N ALA A 390 27.30 10.23 -5.96
CA ALA A 390 27.69 9.10 -5.13
C ALA A 390 28.96 9.41 -4.34
N ILE A 391 29.08 8.79 -3.16
CA ILE A 391 30.36 8.58 -2.49
C ILE A 391 30.99 7.33 -3.09
N ASN A 392 32.20 7.48 -3.62
CA ASN A 392 32.97 6.45 -4.29
C ASN A 392 33.87 5.69 -3.31
N ASP A 393 34.45 6.39 -2.33
CA ASP A 393 35.31 5.79 -1.31
C ASP A 393 35.25 6.50 0.04
N ILE A 394 35.65 5.76 1.08
CA ILE A 394 35.81 6.25 2.46
C ILE A 394 37.18 5.75 2.94
N ASP A 395 38.02 6.66 3.41
CA ASP A 395 39.33 6.35 3.99
C ASP A 395 39.46 7.14 5.31
N GLY A 396 39.41 6.43 6.45
CA GLY A 396 39.25 7.08 7.74
C GLY A 396 37.98 7.92 7.77
N PHE A 397 38.09 9.20 8.10
CA PHE A 397 36.96 10.15 8.07
C PHE A 397 36.98 11.08 6.84
N ARG A 398 37.69 10.67 5.78
CA ARG A 398 37.69 11.33 4.48
C ARG A 398 36.75 10.63 3.51
N VAL A 399 35.96 11.42 2.78
CA VAL A 399 35.03 10.95 1.76
C VAL A 399 35.45 11.41 0.37
N ASP A 400 35.56 10.46 -0.55
CA ASP A 400 35.78 10.70 -1.98
C ASP A 400 34.48 10.47 -2.74
N GLY A 401 34.01 11.47 -3.48
CA GLY A 401 32.73 11.41 -4.15
C GLY A 401 32.73 12.04 -5.54
N SER A 402 31.58 11.94 -6.19
CA SER A 402 31.34 12.55 -7.49
C SER A 402 29.92 13.08 -7.60
N ILE A 403 29.77 14.20 -8.29
CA ILE A 403 28.52 14.83 -8.67
C ILE A 403 28.55 15.16 -10.17
N GLY A 404 27.41 15.09 -10.83
CA GLY A 404 27.28 15.48 -12.23
C GLY A 404 25.84 15.80 -12.60
N SER A 405 25.67 16.33 -13.81
CA SER A 405 24.40 16.96 -14.26
C SER A 405 24.04 18.21 -13.45
N THR A 406 25.04 18.91 -12.92
CA THR A 406 24.88 20.20 -12.22
C THR A 406 24.60 21.35 -13.21
N ASP A 407 25.01 21.19 -14.46
CA ASP A 407 24.72 22.07 -15.60
C ASP A 407 23.23 22.15 -15.96
N GLU A 408 22.41 21.20 -15.50
CA GLU A 408 20.95 21.25 -15.66
C GLU A 408 20.26 22.16 -14.61
N PHE A 409 21.04 22.79 -13.71
CA PHE A 409 20.61 23.74 -12.68
C PHE A 409 21.21 25.13 -12.98
N ILE A 410 20.38 26.15 -12.96
CA ILE A 410 20.73 27.51 -13.43
C ILE A 410 21.01 28.41 -12.25
N ASN A 411 22.13 29.15 -12.29
CA ASN A 411 22.56 30.08 -11.25
C ASN A 411 22.53 29.41 -9.85
N ALA A 412 23.11 28.22 -9.79
CA ALA A 412 23.02 27.35 -8.64
C ALA A 412 24.35 26.64 -8.35
N THR A 413 24.61 26.41 -7.06
CA THR A 413 25.79 25.71 -6.56
C THR A 413 25.37 24.44 -5.83
N ALA A 414 26.12 23.35 -6.04
CA ALA A 414 25.90 22.10 -5.32
C ALA A 414 26.81 22.01 -4.10
N TYR A 415 26.29 21.47 -3.00
CA TYR A 415 26.98 21.30 -1.72
C TYR A 415 26.84 19.87 -1.22
N LEU A 416 27.88 19.36 -0.54
CA LEU A 416 27.73 18.23 0.37
C LEU A 416 27.36 18.77 1.74
N LEU A 417 26.20 18.38 2.25
CA LEU A 417 25.65 18.74 3.55
C LEU A 417 25.75 17.54 4.50
N LEU A 418 26.29 17.77 5.70
CA LEU A 418 26.11 16.91 6.87
C LEU A 418 25.13 17.58 7.81
N GLU A 419 24.07 16.88 8.20
CA GLU A 419 22.98 17.43 9.00
C GLU A 419 22.65 16.49 10.16
N ASP A 420 22.54 17.00 11.38
CA ASP A 420 22.00 16.27 12.52
C ASP A 420 20.51 15.99 12.32
N ARG A 421 20.11 14.74 12.53
CA ARG A 421 18.75 14.30 12.24
C ARG A 421 17.68 14.98 13.10
N PHE A 422 18.01 15.37 14.32
CA PHE A 422 17.03 15.91 15.27
C PHE A 422 17.05 17.44 15.30
N SER A 423 18.20 18.07 15.45
CA SER A 423 18.29 19.54 15.49
C SER A 423 18.21 20.19 14.12
N LEU A 424 18.48 19.43 13.04
CA LEU A 424 18.67 19.94 11.68
C LEU A 424 19.84 20.92 11.55
N GLU A 425 20.66 21.07 12.59
CA GLU A 425 21.91 21.80 12.49
C GLU A 425 22.81 21.10 11.48
N SER A 426 23.44 21.89 10.63
CA SER A 426 24.13 21.36 9.48
C SER A 426 25.38 22.16 9.12
N ARG A 427 26.28 21.47 8.42
CA ARG A 427 27.47 22.05 7.83
C ARG A 427 27.56 21.60 6.38
N GLN A 428 27.89 22.52 5.49
CA GLN A 428 28.01 22.22 4.08
C GLN A 428 29.27 22.78 3.45
N VAL A 429 29.73 22.10 2.40
CA VAL A 429 30.87 22.50 1.58
C VAL A 429 30.53 22.36 0.10
N PRO A 430 30.95 23.32 -0.75
CA PRO A 430 30.67 23.26 -2.18
C PRO A 430 31.35 22.05 -2.82
N ILE A 431 30.67 21.40 -3.77
CA ILE A 431 31.16 20.23 -4.50
C ILE A 431 30.95 20.39 -6.01
N HIS A 432 31.89 19.86 -6.79
CA HIS A 432 31.87 19.85 -8.25
C HIS A 432 32.56 18.59 -8.76
N ASP A 433 32.14 18.08 -9.92
CA ASP A 433 32.70 16.90 -10.60
C ASP A 433 33.12 15.77 -9.66
N ASN A 434 34.42 15.61 -9.39
CA ASN A 434 34.93 14.76 -8.33
C ASN A 434 35.35 15.63 -7.15
N PHE A 435 34.93 15.24 -5.95
CA PHE A 435 35.24 15.97 -4.73
C PHE A 435 35.87 15.05 -3.69
N ARG A 436 36.69 15.64 -2.83
CA ARG A 436 37.32 15.01 -1.67
C ARG A 436 37.10 15.91 -0.47
N ILE A 437 36.50 15.38 0.58
CA ILE A 437 36.16 16.14 1.78
C ILE A 437 36.70 15.40 2.98
N ASP A 438 37.47 16.10 3.80
CA ASP A 438 37.90 15.62 5.10
C ASP A 438 36.86 16.03 6.15
N VAL A 439 36.09 15.06 6.64
CA VAL A 439 35.06 15.30 7.66
C VAL A 439 35.72 15.45 9.04
N GLU A 440 37.00 15.09 9.17
CA GLU A 440 37.78 15.25 10.41
C GLU A 440 37.94 16.71 10.83
N ASP A 441 38.01 17.62 9.86
CA ASP A 441 38.16 19.06 10.10
C ASP A 441 36.83 19.73 10.52
N TRP A 442 35.77 18.94 10.71
CA TRP A 442 34.46 19.43 11.06
C TRP A 442 34.29 19.28 12.57
N ASN A 443 33.71 20.29 13.22
CA ASN A 443 33.38 20.23 14.64
C ASN A 443 32.16 19.31 14.83
N LEU A 444 32.37 17.99 14.79
CA LEU A 444 31.31 16.99 14.90
C LEU A 444 30.67 16.97 16.29
N ILE A 445 31.44 17.25 17.34
CA ILE A 445 30.92 17.37 18.72
C ILE A 445 29.95 18.56 18.78
N GLY A 446 30.35 19.72 18.25
CA GLY A 446 29.50 20.92 18.27
C GLY A 446 28.29 20.87 17.35
N LEU A 447 28.21 19.93 16.40
CA LEU A 447 27.04 19.74 15.52
C LEU A 447 26.00 18.79 16.13
N LYS A 448 26.39 18.04 17.16
CA LYS A 448 25.63 16.92 17.73
C LYS A 448 24.51 17.43 18.65
N SER A 449 23.28 16.95 18.45
CA SER A 449 22.12 17.40 19.23
C SER A 449 21.82 16.59 20.49
N LYS A 450 22.19 15.32 20.51
CA LYS A 450 21.93 14.36 21.60
C LYS A 450 23.12 13.42 21.75
N ASP A 451 23.30 12.84 22.94
CA ASP A 451 24.37 11.87 23.21
C ASP A 451 24.40 10.73 22.22
N LYS A 452 23.24 10.22 21.79
CA LYS A 452 23.11 9.25 20.70
C LYS A 452 22.27 9.85 19.57
N THR A 453 22.87 10.06 18.40
CA THR A 453 22.21 10.67 17.24
C THR A 453 22.82 10.15 15.93
N ILE A 454 22.26 10.62 14.81
CA ILE A 454 22.68 10.29 13.45
C ILE A 454 22.86 11.58 12.66
N PHE A 455 24.01 11.71 12.00
CA PHE A 455 24.19 12.69 10.95
C PHE A 455 23.87 12.08 9.58
N ASP A 456 23.00 12.72 8.82
CA ASP A 456 22.65 12.32 7.46
C ASP A 456 23.45 13.14 6.43
N PHE A 457 23.95 12.47 5.39
CA PHE A 457 24.58 13.16 4.25
C PHE A 457 23.58 13.45 3.14
N PHE A 458 23.56 14.70 2.68
CA PHE A 458 22.78 15.14 1.53
C PHE A 458 23.67 15.82 0.51
N VAL A 459 23.23 15.78 -0.75
CA VAL A 459 23.62 16.78 -1.73
C VAL A 459 22.50 17.80 -1.82
N VAL A 460 22.86 19.06 -1.59
CA VAL A 460 21.97 20.22 -1.72
C VAL A 460 22.37 20.99 -2.97
N VAL A 461 21.40 21.50 -3.72
CA VAL A 461 21.64 22.46 -4.81
C VAL A 461 20.88 23.73 -4.46
N GLU A 462 21.60 24.84 -4.33
CA GLU A 462 21.08 26.13 -3.89
C GLU A 462 21.26 27.17 -4.99
N THR A 463 20.29 28.06 -5.16
CA THR A 463 20.46 29.24 -6.02
C THR A 463 21.46 30.22 -5.43
N ASP A 464 21.93 31.18 -6.23
CA ASP A 464 22.76 32.30 -5.75
C ASP A 464 22.05 33.17 -4.68
N SER A 465 20.72 33.07 -4.56
CA SER A 465 19.92 33.73 -3.51
C SER A 465 19.76 32.90 -2.23
N GLY A 466 20.34 31.68 -2.18
CA GLY A 466 20.24 30.77 -1.04
C GLY A 466 18.97 29.92 -1.00
N GLU A 467 18.19 29.87 -2.09
CA GLU A 467 17.00 29.03 -2.16
C GLU A 467 17.38 27.58 -2.50
N VAL A 468 16.90 26.61 -1.70
CA VAL A 468 17.18 25.19 -1.92
C VAL A 468 16.32 24.63 -3.06
N ILE A 469 16.95 24.33 -4.19
CA ILE A 469 16.32 23.75 -5.38
C ILE A 469 16.15 22.23 -5.21
N ARG A 470 17.15 21.57 -4.64
CA ARG A 470 17.19 20.12 -4.42
C ARG A 470 17.90 19.80 -3.11
N LYS A 471 17.39 18.81 -2.38
CA LYS A 471 18.07 18.16 -1.26
C LYS A 471 17.84 16.65 -1.37
N GLU A 472 18.90 15.88 -1.60
CA GLU A 472 18.79 14.43 -1.83
C GLU A 472 19.91 13.68 -1.10
N LYS A 473 19.58 12.59 -0.38
CA LYS A 473 20.58 11.73 0.26
C LYS A 473 21.61 11.18 -0.74
N ILE A 474 22.86 11.06 -0.32
CA ILE A 474 23.95 10.54 -1.15
C ILE A 474 24.29 9.09 -0.79
N LYS A 475 24.50 8.26 -1.81
CA LYS A 475 24.78 6.83 -1.65
C LYS A 475 26.26 6.52 -1.67
N TYR A 476 26.67 5.53 -0.87
CA TYR A 476 28.00 4.93 -0.94
C TYR A 476 28.03 3.76 -1.93
N ARG A 477 28.92 3.82 -2.93
CA ARG A 477 28.98 2.81 -4.01
C ARG A 477 29.45 1.44 -3.56
N LYS A 478 30.35 1.39 -2.56
CA LYS A 478 30.89 0.14 -2.01
C LYS A 478 30.13 -0.32 -0.75
N ALA A 479 28.91 0.19 -0.55
CA ALA A 479 28.11 -0.17 0.62
C ALA A 479 27.81 -1.68 0.65
N ASP A 480 28.12 -2.29 1.78
CA ASP A 480 27.67 -3.62 2.18
C ASP A 480 26.86 -3.45 3.47
N TYR A 481 25.54 -3.36 3.32
CA TYR A 481 24.69 -2.93 4.42
C TYR A 481 24.62 -4.01 5.51
N LYS A 482 25.19 -3.65 6.66
CA LYS A 482 25.04 -4.33 7.94
C LYS A 482 24.60 -3.34 9.00
N LYS A 483 23.51 -3.63 9.72
CA LYS A 483 22.92 -2.75 10.72
C LYS A 483 23.89 -2.50 11.90
N ASP A 484 24.60 -3.55 12.28
CA ASP A 484 25.52 -3.69 13.40
C ASP A 484 26.99 -3.50 13.01
N ALA A 485 27.30 -3.09 11.79
CA ALA A 485 28.67 -2.80 11.36
C ALA A 485 28.90 -1.32 11.02
N PHE A 486 30.15 -0.99 10.72
CA PHE A 486 30.59 0.33 10.28
C PHE A 486 31.77 0.23 9.33
N TYR A 487 31.93 1.25 8.47
CA TYR A 487 33.02 1.31 7.49
C TYR A 487 34.27 2.01 8.03
N SER A 488 34.08 2.90 9.00
CA SER A 488 35.14 3.66 9.66
C SER A 488 34.65 4.11 11.03
N TYR A 489 35.57 4.22 11.98
CA TYR A 489 35.28 4.50 13.38
C TYR A 489 36.34 5.43 13.98
N ARG A 490 35.90 6.41 14.75
CA ARG A 490 36.76 7.36 15.47
C ARG A 490 36.17 7.73 16.82
N VAL A 491 37.04 8.00 17.78
CA VAL A 491 36.69 8.56 19.09
C VAL A 491 37.29 9.96 19.22
N LEU A 492 36.49 10.91 19.68
CA LEU A 492 36.92 12.25 20.08
C LEU A 492 36.61 12.45 21.57
N ARG A 493 37.36 13.32 22.24
CA ARG A 493 37.08 13.72 23.62
C ARG A 493 36.78 15.20 23.68
N ASP A 494 35.78 15.57 24.47
CA ASP A 494 35.50 16.97 24.79
C ASP A 494 36.34 17.46 25.99
N GLU A 495 36.10 18.69 26.42
CA GLU A 495 36.81 19.33 27.53
C GLU A 495 36.50 18.66 28.89
N GLU A 496 35.38 17.95 28.99
CA GLU A 496 34.96 17.18 30.18
C GLU A 496 35.46 15.73 30.14
N TYR A 497 36.24 15.37 29.12
CA TYR A 497 36.76 14.03 28.86
C TYR A 497 35.70 12.98 28.52
N ASN A 498 34.48 13.37 28.12
CA ASN A 498 33.49 12.43 27.61
C ASN A 498 33.98 11.87 26.27
N GLU A 499 33.77 10.57 26.03
CA GLU A 499 34.18 9.92 24.77
C GLU A 499 33.03 9.95 23.76
N HIS A 500 33.23 10.67 22.65
CA HIS A 500 32.29 10.77 21.54
C HIS A 500 32.72 9.82 20.43
N HIS A 501 31.91 8.80 20.19
CA HIS A 501 32.15 7.77 19.18
C HIS A 501 31.43 8.16 17.88
N PHE A 502 32.13 8.12 16.75
CA PHE A 502 31.58 8.39 15.43
C PHE A 502 31.86 7.21 14.51
N MET A 503 30.84 6.76 13.77
CA MET A 503 30.97 5.65 12.82
C MET A 503 30.32 6.00 11.49
N PHE A 504 31.08 5.86 10.39
CA PHE A 504 30.48 5.87 9.05
C PHE A 504 29.70 4.58 8.83
N THR A 505 28.40 4.71 8.57
CA THR A 505 27.52 3.58 8.28
C THR A 505 26.58 3.91 7.13
N THR A 506 25.75 2.95 6.73
CA THR A 506 24.78 3.16 5.65
C THR A 506 23.38 2.77 6.08
N THR A 507 22.39 3.39 5.44
CA THR A 507 21.00 2.90 5.45
C THR A 507 20.85 1.66 4.54
N PRO A 508 19.76 0.89 4.65
CA PRO A 508 19.44 -0.20 3.72
C PRO A 508 19.33 0.22 2.24
N PHE A 509 19.21 1.53 1.96
CA PHE A 509 19.23 2.10 0.61
C PHE A 509 20.61 2.54 0.14
N ASN A 510 21.64 2.19 0.91
CA ASN A 510 23.05 2.54 0.75
C ASN A 510 23.34 4.03 0.92
N ASN A 511 22.41 4.82 1.49
CA ASN A 511 22.70 6.22 1.81
C ASN A 511 23.72 6.28 2.95
N LEU A 512 24.76 7.10 2.79
CA LEU A 512 25.81 7.31 3.79
C LEU A 512 25.26 8.12 4.97
N LYS A 513 25.66 7.76 6.18
CA LYS A 513 25.38 8.47 7.43
C LYS A 513 26.55 8.32 8.40
N ILE A 514 26.59 9.15 9.44
CA ILE A 514 27.42 8.91 10.62
C ILE A 514 26.49 8.59 11.79
N GLU A 515 26.69 7.46 12.44
CA GLU A 515 26.07 7.14 13.72
C GLU A 515 27.03 7.57 14.84
N THR A 516 26.49 8.18 15.90
CA THR A 516 27.30 8.62 17.03
C THR A 516 26.63 8.32 18.37
N PHE A 517 27.44 7.99 19.37
CA PHE A 517 27.04 7.93 20.78
C PHE A 517 28.12 8.55 21.68
N THR A 518 27.75 8.94 22.90
CA THR A 518 28.69 9.44 23.93
C THR A 518 28.78 8.44 25.07
N VAL A 519 29.99 8.21 25.58
CA VAL A 519 30.23 7.59 26.89
C VAL A 519 30.71 8.70 27.84
N PRO A 520 29.88 9.12 28.80
CA PRO A 520 30.27 10.12 29.79
C PRO A 520 31.49 9.67 30.62
N ALA A 521 32.33 10.63 31.03
CA ALA A 521 33.60 10.34 31.71
C ALA A 521 33.44 9.63 33.08
N ASP A 522 32.27 9.76 33.71
CA ASP A 522 31.93 9.12 34.98
C ASP A 522 31.44 7.67 34.83
N ILE A 523 31.14 7.22 33.61
CA ILE A 523 30.76 5.84 33.32
C ILE A 523 31.96 4.92 33.49
N ARG A 524 31.85 3.98 34.44
CA ARG A 524 32.86 2.94 34.66
C ARG A 524 32.60 1.76 33.74
N ILE A 525 33.39 1.66 32.68
CA ILE A 525 33.41 0.47 31.82
C ILE A 525 34.00 -0.71 32.62
N PRO A 526 33.32 -1.87 32.69
CA PRO A 526 33.85 -3.06 33.37
C PRO A 526 35.21 -3.49 32.81
N ALA A 527 36.08 -4.00 33.68
CA ALA A 527 37.41 -4.48 33.28
C ALA A 527 37.33 -5.64 32.27
N ASP A 528 36.28 -6.47 32.38
CA ASP A 528 35.96 -7.50 31.42
C ASP A 528 34.50 -7.33 30.95
N VAL A 529 34.35 -6.76 29.75
CA VAL A 529 33.04 -6.52 29.12
C VAL A 529 32.44 -7.78 28.50
N SER A 530 33.18 -8.90 28.48
CA SER A 530 32.70 -10.16 27.91
C SER A 530 31.80 -10.95 28.87
N VAL A 531 31.91 -10.69 30.18
CA VAL A 531 31.09 -11.35 31.20
C VAL A 531 29.69 -10.76 31.21
N LYS A 532 28.69 -11.62 30.95
CA LYS A 532 27.27 -11.27 30.98
C LYS A 532 26.52 -12.12 32.01
N ASP A 533 25.49 -11.55 32.61
CA ASP A 533 24.60 -12.23 33.54
C ASP A 533 23.32 -12.70 32.81
N PRO A 534 23.10 -14.03 32.65
CA PRO A 534 21.91 -14.56 31.97
C PRO A 534 20.60 -14.25 32.70
N ASN A 535 20.63 -13.83 33.97
CA ASN A 535 19.45 -13.42 34.73
C ASN A 535 19.07 -11.94 34.54
N VAL A 536 19.96 -11.12 33.98
CA VAL A 536 19.71 -9.68 33.74
C VAL A 536 19.19 -9.47 32.33
N TRP A 537 17.92 -9.06 32.22
CA TRP A 537 17.23 -8.89 30.94
C TRP A 537 16.90 -7.42 30.73
N LEU A 538 17.41 -6.84 29.64
CA LEU A 538 17.11 -5.46 29.26
C LEU A 538 16.08 -5.45 28.12
N VAL A 539 14.93 -4.86 28.42
CA VAL A 539 13.73 -4.85 27.58
C VAL A 539 13.46 -3.42 27.09
N GLY A 540 12.97 -3.30 25.86
CA GLY A 540 12.45 -2.03 25.38
C GLY A 540 11.82 -2.10 23.99
N GLU A 541 11.57 -0.93 23.43
CA GLU A 541 10.90 -0.77 22.14
C GLU A 541 11.70 0.19 21.26
N ARG A 542 11.06 1.22 20.69
CA ARG A 542 11.80 2.41 20.28
C ARG A 542 12.21 3.16 21.54
N SER A 543 13.32 3.88 21.47
CA SER A 543 13.88 4.60 22.62
C SER A 543 12.86 5.55 23.28
N ASN A 544 11.85 6.01 22.55
CA ASN A 544 10.84 6.94 23.02
C ASN A 544 9.42 6.36 23.19
N THR A 545 9.22 5.03 23.21
CA THR A 545 7.88 4.43 23.39
C THR A 545 7.80 3.35 24.47
N ALA A 546 6.63 3.21 25.08
CA ALA A 546 6.27 2.07 25.92
C ALA A 546 4.79 1.69 25.72
N GLN A 547 4.46 1.14 24.55
CA GLN A 547 3.07 0.86 24.16
C GLN A 547 2.87 -0.49 23.44
N ASP A 548 3.91 -1.29 23.30
CA ASP A 548 3.97 -2.49 22.45
C ASP A 548 4.40 -3.73 23.26
N ASN A 549 4.85 -4.79 22.58
CA ASN A 549 5.21 -6.07 23.21
C ASN A 549 6.23 -5.93 24.35
N GLY A 550 7.17 -4.99 24.25
CA GLY A 550 8.25 -4.80 25.23
C GLY A 550 7.71 -4.44 26.61
N ILE A 551 6.84 -3.41 26.71
CA ILE A 551 6.31 -2.99 28.01
C ILE A 551 5.42 -4.07 28.63
N VAL A 552 4.63 -4.78 27.81
CA VAL A 552 3.74 -5.84 28.31
C VAL A 552 4.53 -7.02 28.87
N LEU A 553 5.57 -7.45 28.15
CA LEU A 553 6.46 -8.52 28.63
C LEU A 553 7.23 -8.10 29.88
N PHE A 554 7.72 -6.86 29.96
CA PHE A 554 8.40 -6.35 31.15
C PHE A 554 7.52 -6.42 32.41
N HIS A 555 6.25 -6.02 32.30
CA HIS A 555 5.29 -6.17 33.39
C HIS A 555 5.11 -7.62 33.80
N TRP A 556 4.89 -8.50 32.82
CA TRP A 556 4.67 -9.92 33.10
C TRP A 556 5.90 -10.56 33.76
N LEU A 557 7.12 -10.28 33.29
CA LEU A 557 8.36 -10.80 33.87
C LEU A 557 8.52 -10.39 35.34
N ARG A 558 8.25 -9.11 35.64
CA ARG A 558 8.36 -8.58 37.01
C ARG A 558 7.34 -9.18 37.98
N GLU A 559 6.17 -9.56 37.47
CA GLU A 559 5.06 -10.06 38.29
C GLU A 559 5.09 -11.59 38.44
N ASN A 560 5.72 -12.31 37.51
CA ASN A 560 5.60 -13.77 37.40
C ASN A 560 6.94 -14.52 37.44
N THR A 561 8.08 -13.84 37.51
CA THR A 561 9.41 -14.48 37.45
C THR A 561 10.43 -13.83 38.39
N ASP A 562 11.53 -14.54 38.67
CA ASP A 562 12.70 -14.03 39.42
C ASP A 562 13.76 -13.35 38.51
N ILE A 563 13.45 -13.14 37.22
CA ILE A 563 14.33 -12.46 36.28
C ILE A 563 14.54 -11.01 36.72
N GLU A 564 15.80 -10.56 36.70
CA GLU A 564 16.14 -9.16 36.93
C GLU A 564 15.88 -8.34 35.66
N ALA A 565 14.60 -8.09 35.39
CA ALA A 565 14.14 -7.37 34.21
C ALA A 565 14.27 -5.85 34.40
N TYR A 566 14.78 -5.18 33.36
CA TYR A 566 14.90 -3.73 33.24
C TYR A 566 14.18 -3.25 31.99
N TYR A 567 13.54 -2.08 32.07
CA TYR A 567 12.94 -1.41 30.92
C TYR A 567 13.66 -0.10 30.66
N VAL A 568 14.05 0.20 29.43
CA VAL A 568 14.71 1.47 29.08
C VAL A 568 13.84 2.35 28.19
N ILE A 569 13.81 3.65 28.51
CA ILE A 569 13.08 4.67 27.75
C ILE A 569 13.74 6.06 27.92
N GLU A 570 13.64 6.90 26.91
CA GLU A 570 14.06 8.31 26.95
C GLU A 570 13.25 9.10 27.99
N GLY A 571 13.93 9.90 28.82
CA GLY A 571 13.30 10.65 29.91
C GLY A 571 12.39 11.80 29.45
N ASP A 572 12.51 12.24 28.19
CA ASP A 572 11.64 13.22 27.53
C ASP A 572 10.46 12.58 26.78
N SER A 573 10.31 11.25 26.84
CA SER A 573 9.16 10.56 26.23
C SER A 573 7.86 10.83 27.01
N LEU A 574 6.77 11.03 26.26
CA LEU A 574 5.41 11.09 26.82
C LEU A 574 4.99 9.78 27.52
N ASP A 575 5.61 8.66 27.17
CA ASP A 575 5.33 7.36 27.79
C ASP A 575 6.19 7.09 29.03
N TYR A 576 7.18 7.93 29.34
CA TYR A 576 8.03 7.76 30.52
C TYR A 576 7.28 8.10 31.82
N GLU A 577 6.54 9.21 31.85
CA GLU A 577 5.87 9.70 33.05
C GLU A 577 4.98 8.64 33.72
N PRO A 578 4.15 7.87 32.98
CA PRO A 578 3.31 6.82 33.55
C PRO A 578 4.08 5.63 34.14
N ILE A 579 5.33 5.39 33.76
CA ILE A 579 6.09 4.20 34.16
C ILE A 579 7.32 4.51 35.02
N GLN A 580 7.77 5.75 35.13
CA GLN A 580 9.00 6.16 35.84
C GLN A 580 9.08 5.67 37.31
N HIS A 581 7.93 5.48 37.97
CA HIS A 581 7.85 5.05 39.36
C HIS A 581 8.01 3.54 39.54
N MET A 582 8.02 2.79 38.43
CA MET A 582 8.19 1.35 38.45
C MET A 582 9.66 0.99 38.71
N LYS A 583 9.89 0.00 39.57
CA LYS A 583 11.23 -0.53 39.83
C LYS A 583 11.86 -1.00 38.51
N ASN A 584 13.15 -0.73 38.33
CA ASN A 584 13.96 -1.12 37.18
C ASN A 584 13.55 -0.49 35.84
N VAL A 585 12.87 0.66 35.86
CA VAL A 585 12.78 1.54 34.69
C VAL A 585 14.00 2.46 34.67
N LEU A 586 14.73 2.44 33.55
CA LEU A 586 15.98 3.17 33.35
C LEU A 586 15.78 4.31 32.36
N VAL A 587 16.33 5.47 32.68
CA VAL A 587 16.41 6.58 31.72
C VAL A 587 17.48 6.26 30.69
N PHE A 588 17.14 6.36 29.41
CA PHE A 588 18.07 6.08 28.32
C PHE A 588 19.33 6.96 28.42
N GLY A 589 20.49 6.31 28.55
CA GLY A 589 21.80 6.95 28.64
C GLY A 589 22.25 7.30 30.07
N SER A 590 21.43 7.02 31.08
CA SER A 590 21.82 7.16 32.50
C SER A 590 22.99 6.23 32.88
N PRO A 591 23.74 6.54 33.96
CA PRO A 591 24.75 5.64 34.49
C PRO A 591 24.24 4.23 34.78
N GLU A 592 23.03 4.11 35.32
CA GLU A 592 22.37 2.83 35.58
C GLU A 592 22.05 2.08 34.28
N HIS A 593 21.66 2.80 33.22
CA HIS A 593 21.48 2.19 31.90
C HIS A 593 22.78 1.64 31.33
N PHE A 594 23.90 2.36 31.44
CA PHE A 594 25.20 1.85 31.02
C PHE A 594 25.61 0.61 31.82
N GLU A 595 25.46 0.64 33.15
CA GLU A 595 25.79 -0.49 34.02
C GLU A 595 25.00 -1.76 33.62
N VAL A 596 23.68 -1.62 33.45
CA VAL A 596 22.81 -2.72 33.05
C VAL A 596 23.14 -3.19 31.63
N ALA A 597 23.34 -2.29 30.67
CA ALA A 597 23.70 -2.64 29.30
C ALA A 597 25.01 -3.42 29.21
N PHE A 598 26.01 -3.09 30.04
CA PHE A 598 27.28 -3.81 30.06
C PHE A 598 27.16 -5.23 30.63
N ARG A 599 26.27 -5.48 31.59
CA ARG A 599 26.14 -6.78 32.25
C ARG A 599 25.00 -7.66 31.70
N ALA A 600 24.02 -7.10 31.00
CA ALA A 600 22.84 -7.83 30.53
C ALA A 600 23.19 -9.04 29.64
N GLY A 601 22.69 -10.21 30.01
CA GLY A 601 22.80 -11.44 29.22
C GLY A 601 21.74 -11.58 28.14
N VAL A 602 20.62 -10.86 28.26
CA VAL A 602 19.52 -10.89 27.29
C VAL A 602 19.05 -9.48 26.94
N LEU A 603 18.87 -9.22 25.65
CA LEU A 603 18.33 -7.99 25.08
C LEU A 603 17.03 -8.32 24.33
N LEU A 604 15.92 -7.73 24.76
CA LEU A 604 14.60 -7.96 24.17
C LEU A 604 14.05 -6.66 23.60
N CYS A 605 13.85 -6.61 22.28
CA CYS A 605 13.37 -5.40 21.62
C CYS A 605 12.33 -5.71 20.53
N THR A 606 11.33 -4.84 20.40
CA THR A 606 10.33 -4.88 19.31
C THR A 606 10.89 -4.37 17.97
N HIS A 607 12.04 -3.71 18.03
CA HIS A 607 12.79 -3.11 16.92
C HIS A 607 14.24 -3.60 16.96
N ASP A 608 15.15 -2.97 16.20
CA ASP A 608 16.57 -3.25 16.33
C ASP A 608 17.08 -2.98 17.74
N ILE A 609 18.03 -3.79 18.23
CA ILE A 609 18.62 -3.70 19.57
C ILE A 609 19.28 -2.34 19.85
N GLU A 610 19.64 -1.59 18.80
CA GLU A 610 20.17 -0.23 18.93
C GLU A 610 19.24 0.71 19.71
N ASN A 611 17.93 0.45 19.73
CA ASN A 611 16.95 1.30 20.39
C ASN A 611 16.97 1.16 21.92
N ILE A 612 17.65 0.15 22.46
CA ILE A 612 17.68 -0.16 23.89
C ILE A 612 19.11 -0.20 24.47
N LEU A 613 20.12 0.18 23.69
CA LEU A 613 21.51 0.26 24.15
C LEU A 613 22.01 1.70 24.07
N PRO A 614 22.82 2.19 25.03
CA PRO A 614 23.34 3.55 24.97
C PRO A 614 24.48 3.72 23.95
N TYR A 615 24.97 2.60 23.37
CA TYR A 615 26.02 2.55 22.37
C TYR A 615 25.56 1.82 21.08
N LYS A 616 26.43 1.77 20.07
CA LYS A 616 26.15 0.99 18.84
C LYS A 616 26.29 -0.52 19.13
N PRO A 617 25.29 -1.35 18.83
CA PRO A 617 25.41 -2.80 18.89
C PRO A 617 26.32 -3.29 17.76
N ALA A 618 27.63 -3.32 17.97
CA ALA A 618 28.60 -3.74 16.97
C ALA A 618 29.59 -4.75 17.56
N LEU A 619 30.19 -5.57 16.70
CA LEU A 619 31.19 -6.55 17.10
C LEU A 619 32.36 -5.86 17.83
N GLY A 620 32.72 -6.37 19.00
CA GLY A 620 33.80 -5.84 19.84
C GLY A 620 33.41 -4.63 20.68
N PHE A 621 32.17 -4.14 20.59
CA PHE A 621 31.69 -3.05 21.44
C PHE A 621 31.09 -3.64 22.71
N PHE A 622 31.78 -3.42 23.84
CA PHE A 622 31.30 -3.74 25.19
C PHE A 622 30.77 -5.18 25.34
N GLY A 623 31.39 -6.13 24.65
CA GLY A 623 31.03 -7.55 24.66
C GLY A 623 29.62 -7.86 24.12
N TYR A 624 29.08 -7.01 23.23
CA TYR A 624 27.76 -7.19 22.62
C TYR A 624 27.59 -8.55 21.93
N GLU A 625 28.66 -9.11 21.36
CA GLU A 625 28.68 -10.46 20.78
C GLU A 625 28.28 -11.57 21.76
N ASN A 626 28.47 -11.37 23.07
CA ASN A 626 28.19 -12.36 24.11
C ASN A 626 26.79 -12.24 24.73
N THR A 627 25.99 -11.28 24.27
CA THR A 627 24.61 -11.07 24.75
C THR A 627 23.60 -11.75 23.81
N LYS A 628 22.54 -12.36 24.35
CA LYS A 628 21.45 -12.94 23.56
C LYS A 628 20.50 -11.86 23.06
N LYS A 629 20.20 -11.85 21.76
CA LYS A 629 19.33 -10.85 21.10
C LYS A 629 18.00 -11.49 20.72
N ILE A 630 16.92 -11.01 21.33
CA ILE A 630 15.56 -11.50 21.11
C ILE A 630 14.73 -10.43 20.42
N PHE A 631 14.18 -10.76 19.26
CA PHE A 631 13.30 -9.87 18.51
C PHE A 631 11.84 -10.17 18.83
N LEU A 632 11.20 -9.25 19.55
CA LEU A 632 9.81 -9.36 20.00
C LEU A 632 8.77 -8.99 18.93
N GLN A 633 9.23 -8.46 17.78
CA GLN A 633 8.41 -7.81 16.76
C GLN A 633 7.56 -6.63 17.26
N HIS A 634 6.98 -5.89 16.33
CA HIS A 634 5.99 -4.83 16.56
C HIS A 634 4.70 -5.07 15.75
N GLY A 635 4.45 -6.32 15.35
CA GLY A 635 3.26 -6.76 14.63
C GLY A 635 3.55 -7.89 13.65
N VAL A 636 2.50 -8.67 13.33
CA VAL A 636 2.56 -9.84 12.44
C VAL A 636 3.15 -9.49 11.07
N LEU A 637 4.14 -10.26 10.63
CA LEU A 637 4.82 -10.07 9.35
C LEU A 637 4.01 -10.64 8.16
N GLY A 638 4.53 -10.50 6.94
CA GLY A 638 3.94 -11.08 5.73
C GLY A 638 3.18 -10.11 4.82
N ARG A 639 2.98 -8.84 5.23
CA ARG A 639 2.36 -7.82 4.36
C ARG A 639 3.37 -7.20 3.39
N LYS A 640 4.47 -6.69 3.93
CA LYS A 640 5.53 -6.01 3.17
C LYS A 640 6.88 -6.57 3.58
N ASN A 641 7.86 -6.38 2.71
CA ASN A 641 9.24 -6.68 3.08
C ASN A 641 9.72 -5.72 4.19
N VAL A 642 10.41 -6.26 5.19
CA VAL A 642 11.01 -5.52 6.32
C VAL A 642 12.51 -5.69 6.34
N GLU A 643 13.22 -4.95 7.21
CA GLU A 643 14.68 -4.82 7.14
C GLU A 643 15.43 -5.85 8.00
N TYR A 644 14.72 -6.72 8.73
CA TYR A 644 15.26 -7.67 9.72
C TYR A 644 15.86 -8.97 9.14
N HIS A 645 16.16 -9.01 7.84
CA HIS A 645 16.77 -10.20 7.23
C HIS A 645 18.11 -10.53 7.89
N LYS A 646 18.37 -11.81 8.17
CA LYS A 646 19.60 -12.29 8.81
C LYS A 646 20.87 -11.79 8.11
N ARG A 647 20.85 -11.72 6.78
CA ARG A 647 21.96 -11.20 5.96
C ARG A 647 22.32 -9.74 6.22
N ASN A 648 21.45 -8.95 6.85
CA ASN A 648 21.69 -7.53 7.15
C ASN A 648 22.40 -7.33 8.50
N TYR A 649 22.81 -8.41 9.17
CA TYR A 649 23.49 -8.38 10.46
C TYR A 649 24.79 -9.19 10.38
N GLU A 650 25.79 -8.82 11.17
CA GLU A 650 26.94 -9.67 11.51
C GLU A 650 26.62 -10.55 12.74
N LEU A 651 25.88 -9.99 13.68
CA LEU A 651 25.37 -10.59 14.91
C LEU A 651 23.82 -10.56 14.86
N PRO A 652 23.19 -11.47 14.10
CA PRO A 652 21.73 -11.50 13.94
C PRO A 652 21.02 -11.83 15.28
N PHE A 653 19.68 -11.74 15.26
CA PHE A 653 18.87 -12.17 16.40
C PHE A 653 19.08 -13.66 16.69
N ASP A 654 19.23 -14.01 17.96
CA ASP A 654 19.32 -15.40 18.44
C ASP A 654 17.92 -16.06 18.48
N LEU A 655 16.86 -15.25 18.67
CA LEU A 655 15.48 -15.73 18.66
C LEU A 655 14.53 -14.68 18.08
N PHE A 656 13.67 -15.13 17.19
CA PHE A 656 12.67 -14.33 16.50
C PHE A 656 11.27 -14.79 16.95
N ILE A 657 10.51 -13.93 17.62
CA ILE A 657 9.15 -14.25 18.04
C ILE A 657 8.18 -14.05 16.87
N VAL A 658 7.26 -14.98 16.65
CA VAL A 658 6.23 -14.89 15.59
C VAL A 658 4.85 -15.35 16.09
N SER A 659 3.81 -15.09 15.29
CA SER A 659 2.41 -15.33 15.65
C SER A 659 1.83 -16.64 15.12
N SER A 660 2.42 -17.24 14.07
CA SER A 660 1.92 -18.49 13.47
C SER A 660 2.98 -19.24 12.67
N GLU A 661 2.71 -20.52 12.36
CA GLU A 661 3.61 -21.33 11.51
C GLU A 661 3.77 -20.76 10.10
N PRO A 662 2.70 -20.29 9.41
CA PRO A 662 2.87 -19.69 8.09
C PRO A 662 3.76 -18.44 8.12
N GLU A 663 3.74 -17.66 9.21
CA GLU A 663 4.67 -16.55 9.40
C GLU A 663 6.11 -17.04 9.59
N LYS A 664 6.31 -18.05 10.46
CA LYS A 664 7.60 -18.68 10.72
C LYS A 664 8.25 -19.17 9.42
N GLU A 665 7.56 -20.04 8.70
CA GLU A 665 8.07 -20.75 7.53
C GLU A 665 8.25 -19.80 6.34
N ALA A 666 7.17 -19.19 5.87
CA ALA A 666 7.18 -18.46 4.60
C ALA A 666 7.87 -17.09 4.67
N VAL A 667 7.87 -16.45 5.85
CA VAL A 667 8.40 -15.08 6.00
C VAL A 667 9.76 -15.09 6.68
N VAL A 668 9.88 -15.71 7.84
CA VAL A 668 11.12 -15.59 8.64
C VAL A 668 12.18 -16.59 8.16
N MET A 669 11.82 -17.83 7.83
CA MET A 669 12.77 -18.82 7.34
C MET A 669 13.09 -18.63 5.86
N GLU A 670 12.09 -18.69 4.97
CA GLU A 670 12.32 -18.65 3.52
C GLU A 670 12.85 -17.29 3.02
N GLU A 671 12.28 -16.17 3.49
CA GLU A 671 12.62 -14.83 2.98
C GLU A 671 13.70 -14.12 3.83
N MET A 672 13.70 -14.30 5.16
CA MET A 672 14.67 -13.64 6.05
C MET A 672 15.91 -14.49 6.37
N GLY A 673 15.85 -15.80 6.17
CA GLY A 673 16.99 -16.71 6.25
C GLY A 673 17.36 -17.18 7.65
N TYR A 674 16.43 -17.14 8.61
CA TYR A 674 16.61 -17.75 9.93
C TYR A 674 16.31 -19.26 9.87
N SER A 675 16.88 -20.04 10.78
CA SER A 675 16.58 -21.47 10.92
C SER A 675 15.34 -21.70 11.80
N ASP A 676 14.85 -22.94 11.82
CA ASP A 676 13.69 -23.35 12.62
C ASP A 676 13.90 -23.09 14.13
N GLU A 677 15.12 -23.33 14.63
CA GLU A 677 15.49 -23.18 16.03
C GLU A 677 15.67 -21.71 16.45
N GLU A 678 15.81 -20.80 15.48
CA GLU A 678 15.95 -19.36 15.70
C GLU A 678 14.60 -18.64 15.71
N VAL A 679 13.47 -19.36 15.57
CA VAL A 679 12.13 -18.78 15.47
C VAL A 679 11.13 -19.50 16.37
N ALA A 680 10.50 -18.77 17.30
CA ALA A 680 9.49 -19.31 18.20
C ALA A 680 8.09 -18.79 17.86
N VAL A 681 7.14 -19.71 17.69
CA VAL A 681 5.72 -19.38 17.55
C VAL A 681 5.12 -19.27 18.94
N THR A 682 4.95 -18.05 19.43
CA THR A 682 4.42 -17.79 20.78
C THR A 682 3.19 -16.91 20.78
N GLY A 683 2.94 -16.20 19.67
CA GLY A 683 2.10 -15.00 19.65
C GLY A 683 2.82 -13.80 20.27
N LEU A 684 2.23 -12.62 20.10
CA LEU A 684 2.84 -11.35 20.53
C LEU A 684 2.40 -11.00 21.95
N ALA A 685 3.34 -10.58 22.81
CA ALA A 685 3.07 -10.24 24.22
C ALA A 685 1.90 -9.26 24.39
N ARG A 686 1.74 -8.28 23.49
CA ARG A 686 0.68 -7.28 23.60
C ARG A 686 -0.73 -7.84 23.43
N PHE A 687 -0.87 -9.04 22.84
CA PHE A 687 -2.16 -9.71 22.69
C PHE A 687 -2.77 -10.09 24.05
N ASP A 688 -1.94 -10.34 25.07
CA ASP A 688 -2.40 -10.63 26.44
C ASP A 688 -3.23 -9.48 27.05
N ARG A 689 -3.06 -8.25 26.53
CA ARG A 689 -3.78 -7.05 27.00
C ARG A 689 -4.93 -6.61 26.08
N LEU A 690 -5.19 -7.32 24.97
CA LEU A 690 -6.30 -7.03 24.08
C LEU A 690 -7.61 -7.60 24.64
N VAL A 691 -8.16 -6.95 25.68
CA VAL A 691 -9.42 -7.34 26.30
C VAL A 691 -10.48 -6.26 26.12
N GLN A 692 -11.61 -6.63 25.52
CA GLN A 692 -12.78 -5.76 25.39
C GLN A 692 -13.76 -5.97 26.54
N ASN A 693 -13.83 -4.98 27.44
CA ASN A 693 -14.78 -5.02 28.57
C ASN A 693 -16.14 -4.36 28.27
N LYS A 694 -16.23 -3.53 27.22
CA LYS A 694 -17.43 -2.78 26.84
C LYS A 694 -17.58 -2.76 25.34
N LYS A 695 -18.80 -2.89 24.82
CA LYS A 695 -19.08 -2.79 23.39
C LYS A 695 -18.83 -1.34 22.91
N PRO A 696 -17.90 -1.12 21.96
CA PRO A 696 -17.62 0.20 21.40
C PRO A 696 -18.68 0.61 20.36
N ARG A 697 -18.66 1.88 19.95
CA ARG A 697 -19.56 2.43 18.90
C ARG A 697 -18.85 3.25 17.82
N ASP A 698 -17.74 3.89 18.16
CA ASP A 698 -17.08 4.83 17.26
C ASP A 698 -16.16 4.13 16.26
N ILE A 699 -15.88 4.81 15.14
CA ILE A 699 -15.00 4.34 14.07
C ILE A 699 -13.59 4.91 14.28
N LEU A 700 -12.56 4.10 14.04
CA LEU A 700 -11.16 4.52 14.04
C LEU A 700 -10.63 4.54 12.60
N LEU A 701 -10.18 5.69 12.12
CA LEU A 701 -9.46 5.85 10.86
C LEU A 701 -7.95 5.98 11.14
N MET A 702 -7.17 4.97 10.73
CA MET A 702 -5.75 4.85 11.08
C MET A 702 -4.90 4.43 9.87
N PRO A 703 -4.56 5.36 8.96
CA PRO A 703 -3.77 5.07 7.77
C PRO A 703 -2.26 4.98 8.01
N THR A 704 -1.56 4.19 7.18
CA THR A 704 -0.10 4.02 7.25
C THR A 704 0.68 5.10 6.49
N TRP A 705 1.93 5.36 6.89
CA TRP A 705 2.81 6.30 6.18
C TRP A 705 3.28 5.79 4.81
N ARG A 706 3.57 6.71 3.90
CA ARG A 706 4.15 6.41 2.57
C ARG A 706 5.62 6.78 2.49
N ASP A 707 6.48 5.78 2.27
CA ASP A 707 7.95 5.93 2.21
C ASP A 707 8.45 6.81 1.04
N TRP A 708 7.61 7.12 0.07
CA TRP A 708 7.94 8.02 -1.05
C TRP A 708 7.56 9.48 -0.80
N ILE A 709 6.86 9.78 0.29
CA ILE A 709 6.58 11.16 0.70
C ILE A 709 7.75 11.60 1.58
N ASN A 710 8.57 12.51 1.06
CA ASN A 710 9.84 12.89 1.68
C ASN A 710 10.00 14.40 1.89
N THR A 711 9.03 15.21 1.45
CA THR A 711 8.99 16.67 1.68
C THR A 711 7.56 17.11 1.94
N ASP A 712 7.40 18.27 2.55
CA ASP A 712 6.12 18.91 2.88
C ASP A 712 5.29 19.17 1.61
N GLU A 713 5.90 19.67 0.53
CA GLU A 713 5.22 19.89 -0.75
C GLU A 713 4.78 18.56 -1.37
N ALA A 714 5.64 17.53 -1.25
CA ALA A 714 5.29 16.19 -1.71
C ALA A 714 4.16 15.58 -0.89
N PHE A 715 3.99 15.96 0.39
CA PHE A 715 2.90 15.54 1.24
C PHE A 715 1.59 16.22 0.84
N LEU A 716 1.55 17.55 0.77
CA LEU A 716 0.33 18.31 0.44
C LEU A 716 -0.17 18.01 -0.97
N ALA A 717 0.73 17.72 -1.91
CA ALA A 717 0.37 17.27 -3.25
C ALA A 717 0.16 15.75 -3.36
N SER A 718 0.27 14.98 -2.27
CA SER A 718 0.18 13.52 -2.34
C SER A 718 -1.26 13.03 -2.50
N GLU A 719 -1.41 11.99 -3.31
CA GLU A 719 -2.61 11.14 -3.36
C GLU A 719 -3.07 10.73 -1.95
N TYR A 720 -2.13 10.40 -1.07
CA TYR A 720 -2.39 10.07 0.34
C TYR A 720 -3.14 11.19 1.09
N TYR A 721 -2.65 12.43 1.02
CA TYR A 721 -3.27 13.57 1.73
C TYR A 721 -4.66 13.85 1.21
N LEU A 722 -4.82 13.85 -0.12
CA LEU A 722 -6.08 14.14 -0.80
C LEU A 722 -7.13 13.08 -0.51
N THR A 723 -6.76 11.81 -0.61
CA THR A 723 -7.67 10.68 -0.36
C THR A 723 -8.27 10.74 1.04
N TYR A 724 -7.47 10.98 2.08
CA TYR A 724 -8.00 11.02 3.44
C TYR A 724 -8.72 12.34 3.77
N THR A 725 -8.32 13.47 3.15
CA THR A 725 -9.05 14.74 3.27
C THR A 725 -10.43 14.65 2.64
N ASN A 726 -10.55 14.04 1.45
CA ASN A 726 -11.82 13.82 0.78
C ASN A 726 -12.72 12.91 1.60
N LEU A 727 -12.19 11.79 2.12
CA LEU A 727 -12.96 10.84 2.92
C LEU A 727 -13.61 11.50 4.14
N ILE A 728 -12.87 12.30 4.92
CA ILE A 728 -13.41 12.96 6.12
C ILE A 728 -14.36 14.13 5.80
N GLN A 729 -14.41 14.56 4.54
CA GLN A 729 -15.33 15.59 4.03
C GLN A 729 -16.47 14.99 3.19
N ASN A 730 -16.50 13.67 3.01
CA ASN A 730 -17.49 13.00 2.16
C ASN A 730 -18.90 13.18 2.74
N GLU A 731 -19.79 13.82 1.99
CA GLU A 731 -21.12 14.18 2.47
C GLU A 731 -21.99 12.95 2.84
N LYS A 732 -21.84 11.83 2.11
CA LYS A 732 -22.57 10.59 2.41
C LYS A 732 -22.10 10.02 3.75
N LEU A 733 -20.78 9.96 3.96
CA LEU A 733 -20.21 9.52 5.23
C LEU A 733 -20.65 10.42 6.39
N LEU A 734 -20.60 11.74 6.23
CA LEU A 734 -20.98 12.69 7.27
C LEU A 734 -22.45 12.52 7.68
N ARG A 735 -23.36 12.36 6.72
CA ARG A 735 -24.78 12.06 7.01
C ARG A 735 -24.97 10.77 7.80
N LEU A 736 -24.28 9.70 7.40
CA LEU A 736 -24.33 8.41 8.10
C LEU A 736 -23.85 8.53 9.56
N LEU A 737 -22.76 9.28 9.80
CA LEU A 737 -22.24 9.51 11.15
C LEU A 737 -23.25 10.26 12.04
N ASP A 738 -23.98 11.22 11.48
CA ASP A 738 -25.02 11.96 12.22
C ASP A 738 -26.26 11.12 12.50
N GLU A 739 -26.81 10.47 11.47
CA GLU A 739 -28.02 9.65 11.57
C GLU A 739 -27.89 8.56 12.63
N HIS A 740 -26.70 7.98 12.75
CA HIS A 740 -26.40 6.90 13.69
C HIS A 740 -25.68 7.36 14.97
N ASN A 741 -25.40 8.66 15.12
CA ASN A 741 -24.71 9.26 16.27
C ASN A 741 -23.35 8.57 16.58
N ILE A 742 -22.52 8.45 15.54
CA ILE A 742 -21.20 7.80 15.56
C ILE A 742 -20.11 8.85 15.34
N ASN A 743 -19.01 8.76 16.08
CA ASN A 743 -17.82 9.56 15.78
C ASN A 743 -16.82 8.77 14.93
N LEU A 744 -16.16 9.46 14.00
CA LEU A 744 -14.98 8.97 13.31
C LEU A 744 -13.74 9.62 13.92
N ASN A 745 -12.94 8.83 14.61
CA ASN A 745 -11.70 9.26 15.24
C ASN A 745 -10.54 9.04 14.26
N PHE A 746 -9.94 10.14 13.80
CA PHE A 746 -8.85 10.15 12.84
C PHE A 746 -7.49 10.19 13.54
N TYR A 747 -6.73 9.10 13.40
CA TYR A 747 -5.39 8.92 13.96
C TYR A 747 -4.38 8.57 12.85
N PRO A 748 -3.96 9.55 12.03
CA PRO A 748 -2.95 9.30 11.02
C PRO A 748 -1.58 9.08 11.67
N HIS A 749 -0.69 8.42 10.93
CA HIS A 749 0.69 8.20 11.35
C HIS A 749 1.37 9.53 11.77
N TYR A 750 2.25 9.50 12.79
CA TYR A 750 2.84 10.71 13.39
C TYR A 750 3.44 11.69 12.38
N ARG A 751 4.12 11.18 11.33
CA ARG A 751 4.69 11.98 10.23
C ARG A 751 3.66 12.79 9.43
N ALA A 752 2.39 12.39 9.46
CA ALA A 752 1.30 13.06 8.75
C ALA A 752 0.47 13.98 9.68
N GLN A 753 0.58 13.83 11.00
CA GLN A 753 -0.33 14.49 11.94
C GLN A 753 -0.27 16.01 11.86
N ASN A 754 0.95 16.60 11.88
CA ASN A 754 1.12 18.06 11.81
C ASN A 754 0.44 18.67 10.57
N TYR A 755 0.46 17.95 9.44
CA TYR A 755 -0.14 18.44 8.21
C TYR A 755 -1.66 18.38 8.24
N PHE A 756 -2.24 17.28 8.72
CA PHE A 756 -3.69 17.17 8.84
C PHE A 756 -4.25 18.11 9.90
N GLN A 757 -3.54 18.29 11.01
CA GLN A 757 -3.96 19.19 12.10
C GLN A 757 -3.95 20.65 11.67
N ASN A 758 -2.98 21.08 10.86
CA ASN A 758 -2.87 22.46 10.39
C ASN A 758 -3.65 22.73 9.09
N GLY A 759 -3.84 21.71 8.25
CA GLY A 759 -4.41 21.84 6.91
C GLY A 759 -5.92 21.68 6.82
N ILE A 760 -6.59 21.18 7.86
CA ILE A 760 -8.05 20.97 7.87
C ILE A 760 -8.70 21.98 8.80
N HIS A 761 -9.35 22.99 8.23
CA HIS A 761 -10.21 23.93 8.95
C HIS A 761 -11.68 23.46 8.90
N ASP A 762 -12.48 23.83 9.90
CA ASP A 762 -13.94 23.58 9.94
C ASP A 762 -14.35 22.11 9.78
N MET A 763 -13.70 21.19 10.52
CA MET A 763 -14.10 19.79 10.55
C MET A 763 -15.54 19.62 11.05
N HIS A 764 -16.28 18.71 10.40
CA HIS A 764 -17.59 18.29 10.86
C HIS A 764 -17.53 17.77 12.31
N GLU A 765 -18.59 17.99 13.11
CA GLU A 765 -18.55 17.72 14.54
C GLU A 765 -18.31 16.23 14.88
N ARG A 766 -18.66 15.32 13.97
CA ARG A 766 -18.45 13.87 14.10
C ARG A 766 -17.03 13.41 13.78
N ILE A 767 -16.19 14.26 13.20
CA ILE A 767 -14.80 13.94 12.90
C ILE A 767 -13.90 14.43 14.03
N LYS A 768 -13.18 13.52 14.67
CA LYS A 768 -12.32 13.82 15.83
C LYS A 768 -10.87 13.48 15.52
N PHE A 769 -10.01 14.48 15.45
CA PHE A 769 -8.57 14.24 15.31
C PHE A 769 -7.98 13.82 16.66
N ILE A 770 -7.19 12.73 16.67
CA ILE A 770 -6.53 12.22 17.88
C ILE A 770 -5.04 12.55 17.82
N PRO A 771 -4.54 13.46 18.68
CA PRO A 771 -3.12 13.79 18.72
C PRO A 771 -2.25 12.63 19.21
N LEU A 772 -1.02 12.53 18.71
CA LEU A 772 -0.01 11.60 19.21
C LEU A 772 0.18 11.78 20.73
N GLY A 773 0.32 10.65 21.44
CA GLY A 773 0.53 10.65 22.90
C GLY A 773 -0.73 10.90 23.73
N SER A 774 -1.83 11.39 23.15
CA SER A 774 -3.07 11.61 23.91
C SER A 774 -3.73 10.31 24.39
N VAL A 775 -3.63 9.25 23.57
CA VAL A 775 -4.15 7.91 23.86
C VAL A 775 -3.22 6.88 23.21
N THR A 776 -2.90 5.80 23.93
CA THR A 776 -2.10 4.68 23.39
C THR A 776 -2.84 3.98 22.25
N VAL A 777 -2.11 3.46 21.25
CA VAL A 777 -2.71 2.73 20.11
C VAL A 777 -3.61 1.59 20.58
N GLN A 778 -3.15 0.77 21.55
CA GLN A 778 -3.94 -0.35 22.07
C GLN A 778 -5.31 0.08 22.62
N ARG A 779 -5.37 1.19 23.38
CA ARG A 779 -6.64 1.76 23.86
C ARG A 779 -7.53 2.24 22.73
N LEU A 780 -6.98 2.80 21.66
CA LEU A 780 -7.76 3.16 20.47
C LEU A 780 -8.39 1.89 19.88
N LEU A 781 -7.63 0.82 19.66
CA LEU A 781 -8.18 -0.43 19.11
C LEU A 781 -9.29 -1.03 19.99
N ILE A 782 -9.13 -1.00 21.31
CA ILE A 782 -10.15 -1.53 22.25
C ILE A 782 -11.44 -0.68 22.22
N ARG A 783 -11.33 0.66 22.11
CA ARG A 783 -12.47 1.59 22.28
C ARG A 783 -13.30 1.85 21.03
N HIS A 784 -12.88 1.36 19.86
CA HIS A 784 -13.59 1.59 18.59
C HIS A 784 -14.20 0.30 18.05
N ALA A 785 -15.31 0.42 17.31
CA ALA A 785 -16.11 -0.68 16.78
C ALA A 785 -15.70 -1.10 15.38
N LEU A 786 -15.17 -0.17 14.58
CA LEU A 786 -14.70 -0.40 13.22
C LEU A 786 -13.31 0.22 13.05
N LEU A 787 -12.39 -0.52 12.43
CA LEU A 787 -11.09 0.02 12.01
C LEU A 787 -11.10 0.23 10.50
N ILE A 788 -10.90 1.48 10.08
CA ILE A 788 -10.55 1.83 8.71
C ILE A 788 -9.04 2.03 8.67
N THR A 789 -8.34 1.22 7.91
CA THR A 789 -6.89 1.34 7.70
C THR A 789 -6.55 1.04 6.24
N ASP A 790 -5.28 0.90 5.88
CA ASP A 790 -4.86 0.55 4.53
C ASP A 790 -3.98 -0.71 4.51
N TYR A 791 -2.76 -0.61 5.01
CA TYR A 791 -1.79 -1.71 5.00
C TYR A 791 -1.22 -2.02 6.39
N SER A 792 -1.83 -1.48 7.44
CA SER A 792 -1.31 -1.56 8.82
C SER A 792 -1.56 -2.92 9.45
N THR A 793 -0.50 -3.59 9.92
CA THR A 793 -0.57 -4.88 10.64
C THR A 793 -1.42 -4.81 11.92
N VAL A 794 -1.68 -3.60 12.43
CA VAL A 794 -2.60 -3.34 13.55
C VAL A 794 -4.00 -3.90 13.33
N SER A 795 -4.39 -4.16 12.07
CA SER A 795 -5.68 -4.80 11.79
C SER A 795 -5.81 -6.15 12.47
N PHE A 796 -4.72 -6.90 12.63
CA PHE A 796 -4.77 -8.22 13.27
C PHE A 796 -5.10 -8.13 14.76
N ASP A 797 -4.57 -7.11 15.45
CA ASP A 797 -4.96 -6.78 16.82
C ASP A 797 -6.46 -6.46 16.92
N PHE A 798 -7.03 -5.80 15.90
CA PHE A 798 -8.46 -5.49 15.84
C PHE A 798 -9.30 -6.73 15.55
N THR A 799 -8.84 -7.61 14.66
CA THR A 799 -9.51 -8.89 14.36
C THR A 799 -9.49 -9.85 15.55
N LEU A 800 -8.42 -9.87 16.37
CA LEU A 800 -8.37 -10.63 17.63
C LEU A 800 -9.45 -10.22 18.63
N LEU A 801 -9.91 -8.97 18.57
CA LEU A 801 -11.02 -8.47 19.40
C LEU A 801 -12.40 -8.81 18.83
N ASP A 802 -12.46 -9.61 17.76
CA ASP A 802 -13.66 -9.96 17.00
C ASP A 802 -14.41 -8.73 16.45
N LYS A 803 -13.67 -7.85 15.77
CA LYS A 803 -14.21 -6.61 15.21
C LYS A 803 -13.89 -6.45 13.71
N PRO A 804 -14.79 -5.81 12.93
CA PRO A 804 -14.59 -5.62 11.51
C PRO A 804 -13.45 -4.65 11.20
N VAL A 805 -12.70 -4.97 10.15
CA VAL A 805 -11.68 -4.10 9.56
C VAL A 805 -12.04 -3.81 8.11
N VAL A 806 -11.86 -2.56 7.69
CA VAL A 806 -12.03 -2.12 6.31
C VAL A 806 -10.73 -1.48 5.82
N PHE A 807 -10.24 -1.94 4.67
CA PHE A 807 -8.98 -1.52 4.09
C PHE A 807 -9.19 -0.58 2.91
N TYR A 808 -8.54 0.58 2.91
CA TYR A 808 -8.58 1.54 1.82
C TYR A 808 -7.31 1.46 0.94
N HIS A 809 -7.38 0.65 -0.12
CA HIS A 809 -6.27 0.26 -1.01
C HIS A 809 -6.18 1.12 -2.28
N PHE A 810 -6.34 2.44 -2.16
CA PHE A 810 -6.28 3.36 -3.31
C PHE A 810 -4.93 3.34 -4.06
N ASP A 811 -3.82 3.03 -3.38
CA ASP A 811 -2.47 3.08 -3.94
C ASP A 811 -1.67 1.77 -3.84
N ALA A 812 -2.36 0.62 -3.83
CA ALA A 812 -1.75 -0.69 -3.55
C ALA A 812 -0.59 -1.05 -4.49
N GLU A 813 -0.69 -0.73 -5.78
CA GLU A 813 0.39 -0.97 -6.76
C GLU A 813 1.68 -0.22 -6.38
N ARG A 814 1.55 1.01 -5.88
CA ARG A 814 2.70 1.84 -5.48
C ARG A 814 3.24 1.42 -4.11
N PHE A 815 2.35 1.07 -3.19
CA PHE A 815 2.72 0.58 -1.86
C PHE A 815 3.55 -0.70 -1.96
N PHE A 816 3.06 -1.69 -2.72
CA PHE A 816 3.73 -2.98 -2.92
C PHE A 816 4.69 -3.03 -4.11
N ARG A 817 5.22 -1.87 -4.56
CA ARG A 817 6.17 -1.81 -5.70
C ARG A 817 7.44 -2.66 -5.51
N ARG A 818 7.76 -3.04 -4.26
CA ARG A 818 8.91 -3.89 -3.88
C ARG A 818 8.53 -5.35 -3.65
N GLY A 819 7.27 -5.72 -3.87
CA GLY A 819 6.73 -7.03 -3.59
C GLY A 819 5.76 -7.01 -2.42
N ILE A 820 4.78 -7.90 -2.51
CA ILE A 820 3.91 -8.35 -1.42
C ILE A 820 4.30 -9.80 -1.15
N LEU A 821 4.43 -10.19 0.12
CA LEU A 821 4.91 -11.54 0.47
C LEU A 821 3.79 -12.58 0.31
N ARG A 822 2.53 -12.19 0.54
CA ARG A 822 1.32 -13.02 0.36
C ARG A 822 0.32 -12.34 -0.58
N PRO A 823 -0.58 -13.08 -1.27
CA PRO A 823 -1.69 -12.47 -2.03
C PRO A 823 -2.55 -11.53 -1.16
N ILE A 824 -3.06 -10.44 -1.74
CA ILE A 824 -3.84 -9.40 -1.00
C ILE A 824 -5.02 -10.04 -0.26
N ASP A 825 -5.72 -10.93 -0.94
CA ASP A 825 -6.87 -11.70 -0.44
C ASP A 825 -6.53 -12.63 0.72
N GLU A 826 -5.27 -13.06 0.86
CA GLU A 826 -4.79 -13.86 1.99
C GLU A 826 -4.15 -13.00 3.09
N THR A 827 -3.86 -11.73 2.81
CA THR A 827 -3.08 -10.82 3.68
C THR A 827 -3.98 -9.89 4.49
N PHE A 828 -5.14 -9.56 3.93
CA PHE A 828 -6.05 -8.53 4.41
C PHE A 828 -7.42 -9.15 4.72
N VAL A 829 -7.65 -9.37 6.01
CA VAL A 829 -8.83 -10.01 6.58
C VAL A 829 -9.86 -8.92 6.92
N GLY A 830 -10.82 -8.71 6.02
CA GLY A 830 -11.85 -7.66 6.13
C GLY A 830 -12.29 -7.13 4.76
N GLY A 831 -13.16 -6.10 4.78
CA GLY A 831 -13.60 -5.42 3.56
C GLY A 831 -12.44 -4.66 2.91
N ILE A 832 -12.32 -4.68 1.58
CA ILE A 832 -11.27 -3.96 0.86
C ILE A 832 -11.91 -3.03 -0.15
N ALA A 833 -11.73 -1.73 0.04
CA ALA A 833 -12.13 -0.69 -0.90
C ALA A 833 -10.93 -0.15 -1.67
N SER A 834 -11.11 0.05 -2.97
CA SER A 834 -10.12 0.63 -3.87
C SER A 834 -10.38 2.11 -4.18
N HIS A 835 -11.61 2.57 -3.98
CA HIS A 835 -12.06 3.94 -4.22
C HIS A 835 -12.99 4.40 -3.07
N GLU A 836 -13.25 5.70 -2.97
CA GLU A 836 -13.95 6.30 -1.81
C GLU A 836 -15.40 5.82 -1.68
N GLU A 837 -16.11 5.70 -2.80
CA GLU A 837 -17.51 5.33 -2.85
C GLU A 837 -17.73 3.89 -2.35
N GLU A 838 -16.83 2.98 -2.74
CA GLU A 838 -16.77 1.60 -2.24
C GLU A 838 -16.51 1.58 -0.74
N LEU A 839 -15.58 2.41 -0.25
CA LEU A 839 -15.27 2.51 1.18
C LEU A 839 -16.48 2.98 1.99
N VAL A 840 -17.15 4.05 1.54
CA VAL A 840 -18.33 4.60 2.24
C VAL A 840 -19.47 3.59 2.24
N SER A 841 -19.67 2.84 1.15
CA SER A 841 -20.68 1.80 1.08
C SER A 841 -20.40 0.64 2.04
N ILE A 842 -19.15 0.23 2.20
CA ILE A 842 -18.77 -0.78 3.20
C ILE A 842 -18.98 -0.23 4.62
N ILE A 843 -18.66 1.05 4.88
CA ILE A 843 -18.89 1.68 6.19
C ILE A 843 -20.38 1.68 6.54
N GLU A 844 -21.23 2.11 5.60
CA GLU A 844 -22.68 2.11 5.73
C GLU A 844 -23.21 0.72 6.10
N ASP A 845 -22.84 -0.29 5.32
CA ASP A 845 -23.20 -1.68 5.58
C ASP A 845 -22.75 -2.14 6.99
N ARG A 846 -21.54 -1.80 7.43
CA ARG A 846 -21.06 -2.15 8.78
C ARG A 846 -21.82 -1.41 9.88
N ILE A 847 -22.23 -0.17 9.68
CA ILE A 847 -23.05 0.58 10.63
C ILE A 847 -24.44 -0.06 10.76
N LEU A 848 -25.08 -0.39 9.63
CA LEU A 848 -26.42 -1.00 9.60
C LEU A 848 -26.46 -2.38 10.26
N HIS A 849 -25.35 -3.11 10.24
CA HIS A 849 -25.20 -4.43 10.87
C HIS A 849 -24.54 -4.36 12.27
N ASP A 850 -24.64 -3.23 12.97
CA ASP A 850 -24.13 -3.03 14.35
C ASP A 850 -22.67 -3.49 14.54
N PHE A 851 -21.86 -3.20 13.52
CA PHE A 851 -20.44 -3.54 13.40
C PHE A 851 -20.14 -5.03 13.55
N ALA A 852 -21.02 -5.89 13.06
CA ALA A 852 -20.74 -7.32 12.99
C ALA A 852 -19.43 -7.58 12.22
N ASN A 853 -18.61 -8.49 12.76
CA ASN A 853 -17.38 -8.93 12.10
C ASN A 853 -17.71 -9.80 10.87
N PHE A 854 -16.72 -10.00 10.00
CA PHE A 854 -16.88 -10.72 8.72
C PHE A 854 -16.81 -12.26 8.85
N ASN A 855 -16.92 -12.84 10.06
CA ASN A 855 -16.75 -14.28 10.35
C ASN A 855 -15.54 -14.91 9.64
N ILE A 856 -14.33 -14.64 10.15
CA ILE A 856 -13.09 -15.08 9.50
C ILE A 856 -12.24 -15.91 10.47
N ASP A 857 -11.74 -17.04 10.00
CA ASP A 857 -10.75 -17.84 10.71
C ASP A 857 -9.36 -17.18 10.63
N ILE A 858 -8.82 -16.80 11.80
CA ILE A 858 -7.50 -16.18 11.93
C ILE A 858 -6.44 -17.14 12.47
N SER A 859 -6.76 -18.42 12.69
CA SER A 859 -5.82 -19.41 13.25
C SER A 859 -4.54 -19.56 12.43
N GLY A 860 -4.66 -19.48 11.09
CA GLY A 860 -3.52 -19.47 10.15
C GLY A 860 -2.70 -18.18 10.12
N ILE A 861 -3.08 -17.17 10.92
CA ILE A 861 -2.38 -15.89 11.06
C ILE A 861 -1.87 -15.72 12.49
N ILE A 862 -2.69 -16.11 13.47
CA ILE A 862 -2.41 -16.06 14.90
C ILE A 862 -2.81 -17.41 15.50
N LYS A 863 -1.81 -18.23 15.82
CA LYS A 863 -1.97 -19.60 16.36
C LYS A 863 -2.61 -19.57 17.75
N TYR A 864 -2.11 -18.72 18.64
CA TYR A 864 -2.59 -18.60 20.02
C TYR A 864 -3.43 -17.33 20.18
N GLN A 865 -4.72 -17.50 20.44
CA GLN A 865 -5.69 -16.41 20.63
C GLN A 865 -6.07 -16.23 22.11
N ASP A 866 -5.32 -16.87 23.02
CA ASP A 866 -5.41 -16.68 24.46
C ASP A 866 -4.51 -15.52 24.95
N GLN A 867 -4.47 -15.33 26.27
CA GLN A 867 -3.71 -14.28 26.94
C GLN A 867 -2.46 -14.83 27.66
N ASP A 868 -1.83 -15.85 27.07
CA ASP A 868 -0.67 -16.53 27.66
C ASP A 868 0.61 -16.39 26.81
N ASN A 869 0.65 -15.36 25.95
CA ASN A 869 1.74 -15.13 25.00
C ASN A 869 3.04 -14.72 25.73
N CYS A 870 2.96 -13.91 26.79
CA CYS A 870 4.13 -13.54 27.60
C CYS A 870 4.82 -14.75 28.24
N ARG A 871 4.05 -15.73 28.75
CA ARG A 871 4.59 -16.95 29.34
C ARG A 871 5.38 -17.75 28.31
N ARG A 872 4.79 -17.99 27.12
CA ARG A 872 5.46 -18.72 26.02
C ARG A 872 6.74 -18.04 25.55
N ILE A 873 6.74 -16.70 25.47
CA ILE A 873 7.96 -15.93 25.15
C ILE A 873 9.03 -16.17 26.22
N TYR A 874 8.69 -16.04 27.49
CA TYR A 874 9.61 -16.30 28.59
C TYR A 874 10.20 -17.72 28.55
N GLU A 875 9.35 -18.74 28.40
CA GLU A 875 9.76 -20.14 28.30
C GLU A 875 10.69 -20.38 27.10
N SER A 876 10.41 -19.76 25.95
CA SER A 876 11.26 -19.86 24.75
C SER A 876 12.64 -19.24 24.96
N VAL A 877 12.70 -18.07 25.63
CA VAL A 877 13.97 -17.41 25.94
C VAL A 877 14.76 -18.18 26.99
N ARG A 878 14.10 -18.79 27.99
CA ARG A 878 14.73 -19.68 28.95
C ARG A 878 15.32 -20.92 28.29
N GLY A 879 14.56 -21.59 27.42
CA GLY A 879 15.04 -22.75 26.66
C GLY A 879 16.29 -22.44 25.83
N LEU A 880 16.34 -21.26 25.20
CA LEU A 880 17.53 -20.78 24.49
C LEU A 880 18.76 -20.63 25.40
N LEU A 881 18.58 -20.15 26.64
CA LEU A 881 19.68 -19.97 27.60
C LEU A 881 20.19 -21.30 28.17
N ASP A 882 19.28 -22.25 28.39
CA ASP A 882 19.60 -23.56 28.98
C ASP A 882 20.15 -24.55 27.92
N GLY A 883 20.15 -24.17 26.63
CA GLY A 883 20.64 -24.99 25.52
C GLY A 883 19.68 -26.12 25.12
N GLU A 884 18.41 -26.03 25.53
CA GLU A 884 17.35 -26.95 25.17
C GLU A 884 16.80 -26.58 23.79
N ARG A 885 16.34 -27.57 23.00
CA ARG A 885 15.67 -27.28 21.72
C ARG A 885 14.42 -26.46 22.02
N VAL A 886 14.21 -25.38 21.27
CA VAL A 886 12.92 -24.68 21.21
C VAL A 886 11.89 -25.66 20.66
N VAL A 887 11.19 -26.37 21.54
CA VAL A 887 10.15 -27.34 21.18
C VAL A 887 8.82 -26.63 21.38
N ASP A 888 7.92 -26.73 20.40
CA ASP A 888 6.52 -26.33 20.57
C ASP A 888 6.00 -26.88 21.90
N VAL A 889 5.59 -25.99 22.81
CA VAL A 889 4.97 -26.37 24.09
C VAL A 889 3.60 -26.97 23.77
N VAL A 890 3.58 -28.29 23.57
CA VAL A 890 2.35 -29.08 23.50
C VAL A 890 1.81 -29.22 24.93
N GLU A 891 0.52 -28.92 25.08
CA GLU A 891 -0.22 -29.01 26.34
C GLU A 891 0.08 -30.31 27.11
N GLY A 892 0.74 -30.16 28.26
CA GLY A 892 0.92 -31.21 29.26
C GLY A 892 -0.07 -30.99 30.40
N GLU A 893 -0.77 -32.08 30.74
CA GLU A 893 -1.91 -32.14 31.66
C GLU A 893 -1.70 -31.47 33.03
N LEU A 894 -2.78 -30.82 33.47
CA LEU A 894 -3.04 -30.40 34.84
C LEU A 894 -3.02 -31.60 35.80
N ASP A 895 -1.97 -31.73 36.60
CA ASP A 895 -2.06 -32.45 37.88
C ASP A 895 -2.10 -31.44 39.03
N ARG A 896 -3.27 -31.41 39.66
CA ARG A 896 -3.56 -30.70 40.92
C ARG A 896 -2.83 -31.37 42.08
N VAL A 897 -2.01 -30.63 42.82
CA VAL A 897 -1.96 -30.65 44.30
C VAL A 897 -1.66 -29.25 44.81
#